data_AF-A0AAX4J9A1-F1
#
_entry.id   AF-A0AAX4J9A1-F1
#
_cell.length_a   1.000
_cell.length_b   1.000
_cell.length_c   1.000
_cell.angle_alpha   90.00
_cell.angle_beta   90.00
_cell.angle_gamma   90.00
#
_symmetry.space_group_name_H-M   'P 1'
#
loop_
_entity.id
_entity.type
_entity.pdbx_description
1 polymer ?
#
loop_
_entity_poly.entity_id
_entity_poly.type
_entity_poly.pdbx_seq_one_letter_code
_entity_poly.pdbx_strand_id
1 'polypeptide(L)'
;MDYIKKFNELKTNIYKNTDSIFNHEMSTLTQLLSIKDTSKINIHNKNDIIADYEFKKEVLNLILELIENNLIIKDKSLINKIADLIIKDIPEISVDFCLQLEDLVKKIWKICIKILFYCGQIEDLPQIKKFIENQNIPDLRNISLSLIFKCENFKSYDLENLSNFSSFSVLYEVVKLYKNELPEEIKFKILVNINNLISKEEYFSNEKYFLSPNMKIKSNIKITEKTLNFAYLIFYEINFLPFYNLIKVPKDSTFTNEYMMFLYSLVVDETSTLKIHQILQSEEVYSDLYNGVNSLVFNHDNEKQDINPEDEKYLFFILEVVVKMLYTTDNEIIKMYFLMFCDPLMKYSLVNDLNNNIIYDYLSYYCNDRETYLNIIEFYKSKKNFNRENIFTNSYNPSLIRFLWNINQDLSVELALYSLRSEDPETVKMCFEIFEKTDLDISNNILLNSNHIRRTILKSDELINIIINYQINKKIIIDDILLINVIMSTENYKFFEYAELFKDFGKYMNDKFLERLIGNIEGGLEFIENHITKNTVKFIKNNEKWFNLFLTNNKKFYPQIFKIYEKILMIDKNLEMSFEDGFLLLEVPESSVFRILSHKIVQNASFIDKKSNIIKKNIKNKYITNKEFEMDKEVLKDYVLYLKARQMVGDNIEPLVKFLLSDYSNSNASIVNDIVGYYKLMSGTNLDVKSENVLCTYDCKDTSFVIRNFYKVNDYEKNFLLMKLDDNISSQDEHKILKMIKDIITSYSSNKMLYRQCLTLLLKLNNIDGIVRLIEDYDDKNLLLKINIRNLMTGGLYFNPKLINVGNQDLQVAAVSLLYFKNVWNINSLRNWISMLYKECRDNEDIKYLVDDISKKHDIEIY
;
A
#
# COMPACT_ATOMS: atom_id res chain seq x y z
N MET A 1 -26.35 13.88 -2.52
CA MET A 1 -25.25 14.03 -1.54
C MET A 1 -24.11 13.15 -1.98
N ASP A 2 -22.88 13.59 -1.78
CA ASP A 2 -21.70 12.75 -1.99
C ASP A 2 -21.59 11.77 -0.82
N TYR A 3 -22.15 10.57 -0.97
CA TYR A 3 -22.29 9.58 0.11
C TYR A 3 -20.94 9.22 0.75
N ILE A 4 -19.83 9.36 0.02
CA ILE A 4 -18.46 9.17 0.53
C ILE A 4 -18.07 10.28 1.51
N LYS A 5 -18.35 11.55 1.19
CA LYS A 5 -18.04 12.65 2.11
C LYS A 5 -18.81 12.48 3.42
N LYS A 6 -20.10 12.13 3.32
CA LYS A 6 -20.91 11.88 4.51
C LYS A 6 -20.45 10.63 5.28
N PHE A 7 -20.02 9.57 4.60
CA PHE A 7 -19.44 8.38 5.25
C PHE A 7 -18.11 8.70 5.96
N ASN A 8 -17.20 9.43 5.32
CA ASN A 8 -15.93 9.84 5.93
C ASN A 8 -16.15 10.78 7.12
N GLU A 9 -17.10 11.71 7.01
CA GLU A 9 -17.53 12.56 8.13
C GLU A 9 -18.03 11.71 9.30
N LEU A 10 -18.93 10.75 9.05
CA LEU A 10 -19.43 9.81 10.07
C LEU A 10 -18.29 9.02 10.71
N LYS A 11 -17.37 8.45 9.91
CA LYS A 11 -16.19 7.72 10.40
C LYS A 11 -15.34 8.60 11.32
N THR A 12 -15.02 9.82 10.92
CA THR A 12 -14.28 10.76 11.79
C THR A 12 -15.02 11.22 13.03
N ASN A 13 -16.36 11.27 12.99
CA ASN A 13 -17.19 11.75 14.08
C ASN A 13 -17.52 10.65 15.10
N ILE A 14 -17.58 9.37 14.72
CA ILE A 14 -17.75 8.24 15.66
C ILE A 14 -16.60 8.23 16.67
N TYR A 15 -15.37 8.46 16.21
CA TYR A 15 -14.20 8.58 17.09
C TYR A 15 -14.19 9.82 18.00
N LYS A 16 -15.03 10.83 17.73
CA LYS A 16 -15.08 12.09 18.49
C LYS A 16 -16.28 12.20 19.42
N ASN A 17 -17.45 11.67 19.03
CA ASN A 17 -18.69 11.77 19.79
C ASN A 17 -19.72 10.70 19.34
N THR A 18 -19.57 9.48 19.87
CA THR A 18 -20.40 8.31 19.58
C THR A 18 -21.90 8.52 19.85
N ASP A 19 -22.25 9.17 20.96
CA ASP A 19 -23.66 9.39 21.36
C ASP A 19 -24.42 10.29 20.38
N SER A 20 -23.75 11.31 19.83
CA SER A 20 -24.37 12.21 18.85
C SER A 20 -24.77 11.48 17.56
N ILE A 21 -23.94 10.54 17.10
CA ILE A 21 -24.21 9.77 15.89
C ILE A 21 -25.30 8.75 16.13
N PHE A 22 -25.27 8.05 17.27
CA PHE A 22 -26.31 7.12 17.66
C PHE A 22 -27.70 7.76 17.66
N ASN A 23 -27.79 9.02 18.13
CA ASN A 23 -29.07 9.72 18.25
C ASN A 23 -29.58 10.36 16.95
N HIS A 24 -28.72 10.63 15.96
CA HIS A 24 -29.09 11.47 14.81
C HIS A 24 -28.84 10.85 13.43
N GLU A 25 -27.96 9.86 13.29
CA GLU A 25 -27.46 9.42 11.98
C GLU A 25 -27.78 7.94 11.64
N MET A 26 -28.61 7.25 12.45
CA MET A 26 -29.03 5.86 12.16
C MET A 26 -29.71 5.71 10.79
N SER A 27 -30.57 6.67 10.43
CA SER A 27 -31.24 6.68 9.12
C SER A 27 -30.24 6.81 7.96
N THR A 28 -29.14 7.54 8.15
CA THR A 28 -28.06 7.67 7.17
C THR A 28 -27.33 6.32 6.99
N LEU A 29 -27.02 5.61 8.07
CA LEU A 29 -26.40 4.27 7.99
C LEU A 29 -27.29 3.28 7.23
N THR A 30 -28.60 3.30 7.47
CA THR A 30 -29.57 2.47 6.72
C THR A 30 -29.55 2.80 5.22
N GLN A 31 -29.46 4.10 4.87
CA GLN A 31 -29.37 4.54 3.47
C GLN A 31 -28.07 4.07 2.82
N LEU A 32 -26.93 4.16 3.52
CA LEU A 32 -25.63 3.71 3.00
C LEU A 32 -25.60 2.21 2.71
N LEU A 33 -26.17 1.36 3.57
CA LEU A 33 -26.30 -0.09 3.34
C LEU A 33 -27.26 -0.44 2.18
N SER A 34 -28.10 0.49 1.75
CA SER A 34 -29.10 0.28 0.70
C SER A 34 -28.65 0.69 -0.69
N ILE A 35 -27.44 1.20 -0.84
CA ILE A 35 -26.86 1.56 -2.13
C ILE A 35 -26.61 0.27 -2.94
N LYS A 36 -27.05 0.26 -4.20
CA LYS A 36 -26.89 -0.85 -5.16
C LYS A 36 -26.00 -0.51 -6.35
N ASP A 37 -25.68 0.77 -6.52
CA ASP A 37 -24.98 1.30 -7.68
C ASP A 37 -23.83 2.17 -7.18
N THR A 38 -22.68 1.53 -7.07
CA THR A 38 -21.43 2.15 -6.63
C THR A 38 -20.69 2.82 -7.79
N SER A 39 -21.28 2.93 -8.98
CA SER A 39 -20.69 3.65 -10.12
C SER A 39 -20.43 5.15 -9.87
N LYS A 40 -21.04 5.73 -8.82
CA LYS A 40 -20.74 7.07 -8.29
C LYS A 40 -19.78 7.07 -7.10
N ILE A 41 -19.38 5.89 -6.64
CA ILE A 41 -18.41 5.63 -5.59
C ILE A 41 -17.11 5.35 -6.32
N ASN A 42 -16.16 6.27 -6.21
CA ASN A 42 -14.93 6.29 -7.00
C ASN A 42 -13.96 5.16 -6.54
N ILE A 43 -14.32 3.89 -6.76
CA ILE A 43 -13.48 2.72 -6.53
C ILE A 43 -13.18 2.12 -7.89
N HIS A 44 -11.93 2.27 -8.31
CA HIS A 44 -11.39 1.95 -9.62
C HIS A 44 -11.31 0.45 -9.96
N ASN A 45 -12.17 -0.39 -9.38
CA ASN A 45 -12.35 -1.75 -9.87
C ASN A 45 -13.27 -1.72 -11.10
N LYS A 46 -12.85 -2.34 -12.20
CA LYS A 46 -13.74 -2.71 -13.33
C LYS A 46 -14.89 -3.65 -12.92
N ASN A 47 -15.00 -4.00 -11.64
CA ASN A 47 -15.93 -4.95 -11.06
C ASN A 47 -16.74 -4.25 -9.95
N ASP A 48 -17.81 -3.55 -10.34
CA ASP A 48 -18.69 -2.75 -9.46
C ASP A 48 -19.21 -3.52 -8.22
N ILE A 49 -19.28 -4.86 -8.30
CA ILE A 49 -19.82 -5.73 -7.24
C ILE A 49 -18.87 -5.84 -6.04
N ILE A 50 -17.56 -6.05 -6.23
CA ILE A 50 -16.63 -6.22 -5.08
C ILE A 50 -16.56 -4.93 -4.27
N ALA A 51 -16.45 -3.79 -4.95
CA ALA A 51 -16.42 -2.46 -4.33
C ALA A 51 -17.68 -2.16 -3.51
N ASP A 52 -18.86 -2.60 -3.98
CA ASP A 52 -20.12 -2.48 -3.24
C ASP A 52 -20.10 -3.27 -1.91
N TYR A 53 -19.65 -4.52 -1.95
CA TYR A 53 -19.56 -5.34 -0.75
C TYR A 53 -18.47 -4.85 0.21
N GLU A 54 -17.33 -4.34 -0.28
CA GLU A 54 -16.30 -3.71 0.56
C GLU A 54 -16.86 -2.47 1.29
N PHE A 55 -17.61 -1.63 0.58
CA PHE A 55 -18.27 -0.48 1.18
C PHE A 55 -19.31 -0.88 2.24
N LYS A 56 -20.14 -1.89 1.95
CA LYS A 56 -21.11 -2.42 2.92
C LYS A 56 -20.43 -2.95 4.18
N LYS A 57 -19.30 -3.66 4.02
CA LYS A 57 -18.50 -4.15 5.15
C LYS A 57 -18.03 -2.99 6.03
N GLU A 58 -17.50 -1.92 5.44
CA GLU A 58 -17.06 -0.73 6.17
C GLU A 58 -18.20 -0.04 6.94
N VAL A 59 -19.39 0.08 6.33
CA VAL A 59 -20.56 0.64 7.03
C VAL A 59 -20.99 -0.24 8.20
N LEU A 60 -20.96 -1.56 8.04
CA LEU A 60 -21.27 -2.50 9.13
C LEU A 60 -20.23 -2.45 10.26
N ASN A 61 -18.95 -2.21 9.96
CA ASN A 61 -17.92 -2.02 10.97
C ASN A 61 -18.20 -0.80 11.85
N LEU A 62 -18.65 0.33 11.27
CA LEU A 62 -19.07 1.50 12.05
C LEU A 62 -20.25 1.18 12.99
N ILE A 63 -21.18 0.33 12.53
CA ILE A 63 -22.32 -0.11 13.36
C ILE A 63 -21.85 -0.98 14.52
N LEU A 64 -20.87 -1.87 14.29
CA LEU A 64 -20.24 -2.65 15.35
C LEU A 64 -19.53 -1.77 16.37
N GLU A 65 -18.80 -0.73 15.93
CA GLU A 65 -18.15 0.22 16.85
C GLU A 65 -19.14 0.87 17.82
N LEU A 66 -20.37 1.18 17.38
CA LEU A 66 -21.41 1.69 18.27
C LEU A 66 -21.81 0.67 19.34
N ILE A 67 -21.99 -0.59 18.96
CA ILE A 67 -22.33 -1.69 19.88
C ILE A 67 -21.19 -1.93 20.88
N GLU A 68 -19.95 -1.87 20.41
CA GLU A 68 -18.78 -2.06 21.27
C GLU A 68 -18.57 -0.91 22.27
N ASN A 69 -19.13 0.27 22.00
CA ASN A 69 -19.27 1.37 22.94
C ASN A 69 -20.53 1.25 23.83
N ASN A 70 -21.09 0.04 23.98
CA ASN A 70 -22.26 -0.30 24.81
C ASN A 70 -23.58 0.35 24.37
N LEU A 71 -23.72 0.78 23.11
CA LEU A 71 -24.96 1.35 22.58
C LEU A 71 -25.81 0.27 21.90
N ILE A 72 -26.98 -0.03 22.47
CA ILE A 72 -27.92 -1.00 21.91
C ILE A 72 -28.79 -0.33 20.85
N ILE A 73 -28.58 -0.72 19.59
CA ILE A 73 -29.34 -0.22 18.44
C ILE A 73 -30.77 -0.77 18.50
N LYS A 74 -31.76 0.13 18.51
CA LYS A 74 -33.20 -0.22 18.49
C LYS A 74 -33.92 0.18 17.20
N ASP A 75 -33.20 0.77 16.24
CA ASP A 75 -33.78 1.17 14.96
C ASP A 75 -34.17 -0.06 14.14
N LYS A 76 -35.48 -0.33 14.05
CA LYS A 76 -36.02 -1.50 13.35
C LYS A 76 -35.70 -1.49 11.85
N SER A 77 -35.59 -0.31 11.23
CA SER A 77 -35.30 -0.21 9.79
C SER A 77 -33.89 -0.68 9.49
N LEU A 78 -32.93 -0.27 10.33
CA LEU A 78 -31.53 -0.65 10.22
C LEU A 78 -31.36 -2.15 10.45
N ILE A 79 -31.95 -2.69 11.53
CA ILE A 79 -31.86 -4.12 11.87
C ILE A 79 -32.51 -4.98 10.77
N ASN A 80 -33.66 -4.57 10.22
CA ASN A 80 -34.28 -5.27 9.09
C ASN A 80 -33.40 -5.27 7.84
N LYS A 81 -32.70 -4.16 7.55
CA LYS A 81 -31.80 -4.08 6.41
C LYS A 81 -30.57 -4.98 6.60
N ILE A 82 -30.03 -5.07 7.82
CA ILE A 82 -28.95 -5.99 8.17
C ILE A 82 -29.39 -7.45 7.98
N ALA A 83 -30.60 -7.80 8.37
CA ALA A 83 -31.16 -9.13 8.12
C ALA A 83 -31.31 -9.43 6.61
N ASP A 84 -31.71 -8.45 5.81
CA ASP A 84 -31.83 -8.60 4.35
C ASP A 84 -30.47 -8.81 3.66
N LEU A 85 -29.37 -8.27 4.20
CA LEU A 85 -28.02 -8.52 3.67
C LEU A 85 -27.58 -9.98 3.79
N ILE A 86 -28.11 -10.72 4.78
CA ILE A 86 -27.82 -12.16 4.95
C ILE A 86 -28.67 -13.01 4.01
N ILE A 87 -29.93 -12.63 3.78
CA ILE A 87 -30.95 -13.47 3.14
C ILE A 87 -31.16 -13.15 1.66
N LYS A 88 -31.22 -11.87 1.29
CA LYS A 88 -31.69 -11.40 -0.03
C LYS A 88 -30.58 -10.86 -0.92
N ASP A 89 -29.59 -10.16 -0.35
CA ASP A 89 -28.50 -9.53 -1.11
C ASP A 89 -27.32 -10.51 -1.30
N ILE A 90 -27.56 -11.64 -1.99
CA ILE A 90 -26.53 -12.64 -2.36
C ILE A 90 -26.12 -12.39 -3.82
N PRO A 91 -24.84 -12.16 -4.13
CA PRO A 91 -24.41 -11.91 -5.50
C PRO A 91 -24.45 -13.20 -6.33
N GLU A 92 -24.80 -13.12 -7.61
CA GLU A 92 -24.66 -14.24 -8.54
C GLU A 92 -23.17 -14.47 -8.85
N ILE A 93 -22.63 -15.61 -8.41
CA ILE A 93 -21.21 -15.92 -8.53
C ILE A 93 -20.98 -16.59 -9.89
N SER A 94 -20.39 -15.88 -10.85
CA SER A 94 -19.93 -16.48 -12.11
C SER A 94 -18.57 -17.16 -11.94
N VAL A 95 -18.33 -18.25 -12.68
CA VAL A 95 -17.19 -19.17 -12.57
C VAL A 95 -15.81 -18.49 -12.66
N ASP A 96 -15.72 -17.31 -13.29
CA ASP A 96 -14.46 -16.61 -13.54
C ASP A 96 -13.99 -15.69 -12.37
N PHE A 97 -14.77 -15.50 -11.30
CA PHE A 97 -14.44 -14.59 -10.18
C PHE A 97 -14.76 -15.15 -8.78
N CYS A 98 -14.36 -16.40 -8.51
CA CYS A 98 -15.07 -17.27 -7.57
C CYS A 98 -14.42 -17.49 -6.17
N LEU A 99 -13.61 -16.58 -5.61
CA LEU A 99 -13.09 -16.77 -4.22
C LEU A 99 -13.06 -15.48 -3.39
N GLN A 100 -12.50 -14.38 -3.91
CA GLN A 100 -12.41 -13.12 -3.16
C GLN A 100 -13.79 -12.54 -2.77
N LEU A 101 -14.75 -12.60 -3.69
CA LEU A 101 -16.12 -12.16 -3.43
C LEU A 101 -16.82 -13.09 -2.42
N GLU A 102 -16.58 -14.40 -2.51
CA GLU A 102 -17.12 -15.38 -1.56
C GLU A 102 -16.62 -15.11 -0.13
N ASP A 103 -15.31 -14.89 0.03
CA ASP A 103 -14.71 -14.57 1.32
C ASP A 103 -15.24 -13.24 1.89
N LEU A 104 -15.38 -12.21 1.04
CA LEU A 104 -15.92 -10.92 1.44
C LEU A 104 -17.38 -11.02 1.90
N VAL A 105 -18.20 -11.76 1.15
CA VAL A 105 -19.61 -12.02 1.49
C VAL A 105 -19.70 -12.79 2.82
N LYS A 106 -18.87 -13.82 3.03
CA LYS A 106 -18.80 -14.54 4.31
C LYS A 106 -18.41 -13.62 5.47
N LYS A 107 -17.44 -12.71 5.28
CA LYS A 107 -17.05 -11.71 6.29
C LYS A 107 -18.23 -10.80 6.66
N ILE A 108 -18.99 -10.34 5.67
CA ILE A 108 -20.20 -9.53 5.89
C ILE A 108 -21.26 -10.31 6.66
N TRP A 109 -21.51 -11.57 6.31
CA TRP A 109 -22.47 -12.41 7.05
C TRP A 109 -22.09 -12.54 8.52
N LYS A 110 -20.82 -12.80 8.84
CA LYS A 110 -20.33 -12.88 10.23
C LYS A 110 -20.59 -11.58 10.99
N ILE A 111 -20.32 -10.42 10.38
CA ILE A 111 -20.58 -9.11 10.99
C ILE A 111 -22.09 -8.90 11.23
N CYS A 112 -22.93 -9.19 10.22
CA CYS A 112 -24.38 -9.05 10.37
C CYS A 112 -24.93 -9.97 11.47
N ILE A 113 -24.44 -11.21 11.56
CA ILE A 113 -24.81 -12.16 12.63
C ILE A 113 -24.40 -11.62 14.00
N LYS A 114 -23.20 -11.04 14.14
CA LYS A 114 -22.75 -10.38 15.38
C LYS A 114 -23.69 -9.24 15.77
N ILE A 115 -24.05 -8.35 14.84
CA ILE A 115 -24.99 -7.26 15.13
C ILE A 115 -26.37 -7.80 15.55
N LEU A 116 -26.88 -8.81 14.85
CA LEU A 116 -28.17 -9.43 15.18
C LEU A 116 -28.15 -10.15 16.54
N PHE A 117 -27.02 -10.72 16.94
CA PHE A 117 -26.85 -11.30 18.27
C PHE A 117 -27.11 -10.25 19.37
N TYR A 118 -26.54 -9.05 19.24
CA TYR A 118 -26.68 -8.00 20.26
C TYR A 118 -28.00 -7.23 20.20
N CYS A 119 -28.52 -6.96 19.01
CA CYS A 119 -29.64 -6.01 18.83
C CYS A 119 -30.92 -6.65 18.27
N GLY A 120 -30.85 -7.84 17.68
CA GLY A 120 -31.98 -8.46 17.01
C GLY A 120 -33.01 -9.05 17.98
N GLN A 121 -34.29 -8.84 17.68
CA GLN A 121 -35.43 -9.53 18.29
C GLN A 121 -36.20 -10.27 17.20
N ILE A 122 -36.55 -11.53 17.42
CA ILE A 122 -37.16 -12.38 16.38
C ILE A 122 -38.53 -11.87 15.96
N GLU A 123 -39.26 -11.23 16.85
CA GLU A 123 -40.58 -10.62 16.62
C GLU A 123 -40.51 -9.51 15.55
N ASP A 124 -39.38 -8.81 15.47
CA ASP A 124 -39.15 -7.71 14.54
C ASP A 124 -38.55 -8.16 13.20
N LEU A 125 -38.28 -9.47 13.04
CA LEU A 125 -37.52 -10.05 11.93
C LEU A 125 -38.24 -11.25 11.26
N PRO A 126 -39.45 -11.05 10.70
CA PRO A 126 -40.24 -12.12 10.09
C PRO A 126 -39.55 -12.82 8.91
N GLN A 127 -38.66 -12.12 8.21
CA GLN A 127 -37.85 -12.68 7.11
C GLN A 127 -36.83 -13.71 7.61
N ILE A 128 -36.22 -13.49 8.78
CA ILE A 128 -35.30 -14.46 9.40
C ILE A 128 -36.10 -15.67 9.86
N LYS A 129 -37.23 -15.45 10.55
CA LYS A 129 -38.12 -16.54 10.95
C LYS A 129 -38.48 -17.41 9.74
N LYS A 130 -39.03 -16.81 8.68
CA LYS A 130 -39.38 -17.55 7.45
C LYS A 130 -38.17 -18.23 6.79
N PHE A 131 -36.99 -17.60 6.81
CA PHE A 131 -35.77 -18.17 6.26
C PHE A 131 -35.41 -19.46 7.00
N ILE A 132 -35.26 -19.41 8.32
CA ILE A 132 -34.88 -20.57 9.15
C ILE A 132 -35.92 -21.68 9.05
N GLU A 133 -37.22 -21.36 9.18
CA GLU A 133 -38.31 -22.35 9.19
C GLU A 133 -38.38 -23.17 7.89
N ASN A 134 -37.96 -22.58 6.76
CA ASN A 134 -38.07 -23.20 5.44
C ASN A 134 -36.80 -23.91 4.94
N GLN A 135 -35.67 -23.82 5.66
CA GLN A 135 -34.44 -24.49 5.22
C GLN A 135 -34.50 -25.99 5.50
N ASN A 136 -34.13 -26.77 4.48
CA ASN A 136 -33.96 -28.22 4.59
C ASN A 136 -32.51 -28.61 4.91
N ILE A 137 -31.54 -27.87 4.36
CA ILE A 137 -30.11 -28.13 4.50
C ILE A 137 -29.48 -27.04 5.37
N PRO A 138 -28.84 -27.39 6.50
CA PRO A 138 -28.11 -26.45 7.32
C PRO A 138 -26.91 -25.82 6.58
N ASP A 139 -26.75 -24.51 6.71
CA ASP A 139 -25.61 -23.71 6.26
C ASP A 139 -25.16 -22.76 7.38
N LEU A 140 -24.02 -22.09 7.23
CA LEU A 140 -23.48 -21.20 8.26
C LEU A 140 -24.50 -20.16 8.75
N ARG A 141 -25.33 -19.61 7.85
CA ARG A 141 -26.27 -18.52 8.16
C ARG A 141 -27.42 -19.05 8.99
N ASN A 142 -28.07 -20.12 8.54
CA ASN A 142 -29.23 -20.69 9.23
C ASN A 142 -28.82 -21.38 10.55
N ILE A 143 -27.63 -21.99 10.62
CA ILE A 143 -27.05 -22.53 11.87
C ILE A 143 -26.86 -21.40 12.87
N SER A 144 -26.16 -20.33 12.47
CA SER A 144 -25.90 -19.18 13.34
C SER A 144 -27.18 -18.52 13.81
N LEU A 145 -28.12 -18.27 12.89
CA LEU A 145 -29.40 -17.63 13.23
C LEU A 145 -30.29 -18.53 14.09
N SER A 146 -30.27 -19.86 13.90
CA SER A 146 -31.01 -20.81 14.75
C SER A 146 -30.44 -20.87 16.18
N LEU A 147 -29.12 -20.72 16.34
CA LEU A 147 -28.48 -20.59 17.64
C LEU A 147 -28.74 -19.24 18.32
N ILE A 148 -29.12 -18.20 17.57
CA ILE A 148 -29.48 -16.88 18.12
C ILE A 148 -30.97 -16.85 18.49
N PHE A 149 -31.84 -17.19 17.55
CA PHE A 149 -33.28 -16.99 17.62
C PHE A 149 -34.05 -18.30 17.77
N LYS A 150 -35.08 -18.26 18.62
CA LYS A 150 -36.00 -19.39 18.78
C LYS A 150 -37.19 -19.28 17.84
N CYS A 151 -37.44 -20.34 17.07
CA CYS A 151 -38.66 -20.49 16.25
C CYS A 151 -39.54 -21.64 16.76
N GLU A 152 -40.80 -21.66 16.35
CA GLU A 152 -41.78 -22.67 16.78
C GLU A 152 -41.80 -23.89 15.85
N ASN A 153 -41.56 -23.68 14.55
CA ASN A 153 -41.64 -24.73 13.53
C ASN A 153 -40.33 -24.81 12.75
N PHE A 154 -39.89 -26.01 12.36
CA PHE A 154 -38.70 -26.19 11.53
C PHE A 154 -38.94 -27.31 10.53
N LYS A 155 -38.43 -27.16 9.30
CA LYS A 155 -38.36 -28.26 8.33
C LYS A 155 -37.11 -29.14 8.54
N SER A 156 -35.99 -28.52 8.92
CA SER A 156 -34.75 -29.23 9.24
C SER A 156 -34.72 -29.62 10.72
N TYR A 157 -34.56 -30.92 10.98
CA TYR A 157 -34.41 -31.48 12.32
C TYR A 157 -33.16 -30.95 13.04
N ASP A 158 -32.06 -30.72 12.31
CA ASP A 158 -30.82 -30.22 12.88
C ASP A 158 -30.99 -28.80 13.40
N LEU A 159 -31.62 -27.91 12.62
CA LEU A 159 -31.88 -26.53 13.01
C LEU A 159 -32.86 -26.44 14.20
N GLU A 160 -33.86 -27.31 14.25
CA GLU A 160 -34.76 -27.42 15.40
C GLU A 160 -33.98 -27.75 16.67
N ASN A 161 -33.08 -28.73 16.58
CA ASN A 161 -32.27 -29.16 17.72
C ASN A 161 -31.31 -28.08 18.20
N LEU A 162 -30.75 -27.28 17.28
CA LEU A 162 -29.88 -26.16 17.62
C LEU A 162 -30.66 -25.04 18.33
N SER A 163 -31.83 -24.66 17.80
CA SER A 163 -32.69 -23.61 18.37
C SER A 163 -33.21 -23.97 19.77
N ASN A 164 -33.61 -25.23 19.96
CA ASN A 164 -34.12 -25.70 21.25
C ASN A 164 -33.02 -26.21 22.18
N PHE A 165 -31.79 -26.33 21.68
CA PHE A 165 -30.67 -26.95 22.38
C PHE A 165 -31.07 -28.29 22.99
N SER A 166 -31.74 -29.14 22.18
CA SER A 166 -32.42 -30.38 22.59
C SER A 166 -31.60 -31.65 22.37
N SER A 167 -30.52 -31.60 21.59
CA SER A 167 -29.60 -32.71 21.39
C SER A 167 -28.13 -32.25 21.37
N PHE A 168 -27.35 -32.71 22.35
CA PHE A 168 -25.92 -32.42 22.44
C PHE A 168 -25.09 -33.09 21.35
N SER A 169 -25.51 -34.25 20.84
CA SER A 169 -24.80 -34.94 19.75
C SER A 169 -24.90 -34.15 18.45
N VAL A 170 -26.09 -33.64 18.11
CA VAL A 170 -26.32 -32.80 16.92
C VAL A 170 -25.54 -31.49 17.05
N LEU A 171 -25.58 -30.88 18.24
CA LEU A 171 -24.80 -29.67 18.50
C LEU A 171 -23.29 -29.90 18.35
N TYR A 172 -22.77 -31.02 18.84
CA TYR A 172 -21.37 -31.39 18.67
C TYR A 172 -20.99 -31.54 17.20
N GLU A 173 -21.77 -32.27 16.40
CA GLU A 173 -21.51 -32.40 14.95
C GLU A 173 -21.48 -31.04 14.24
N VAL A 174 -22.41 -30.15 14.59
CA VAL A 174 -22.46 -28.79 14.04
C VAL A 174 -21.25 -27.97 14.48
N VAL A 175 -20.90 -27.98 15.76
CA VAL A 175 -19.73 -27.28 16.28
C VAL A 175 -18.46 -27.81 15.61
N LYS A 176 -18.31 -29.12 15.50
CA LYS A 176 -17.16 -29.76 14.87
C LYS A 176 -17.01 -29.36 13.40
N LEU A 177 -18.11 -29.32 12.64
CA LEU A 177 -18.10 -28.93 11.23
C LEU A 177 -17.85 -27.43 11.02
N TYR A 178 -18.40 -26.57 11.90
CA TYR A 178 -18.41 -25.12 11.71
C TYR A 178 -17.52 -24.34 12.69
N LYS A 179 -16.65 -25.00 13.48
CA LYS A 179 -15.83 -24.35 14.54
C LYS A 179 -15.02 -23.15 14.06
N ASN A 180 -14.51 -23.17 12.84
CA ASN A 180 -13.72 -22.06 12.28
C ASN A 180 -14.61 -20.95 11.66
N GLU A 181 -15.86 -21.25 11.33
CA GLU A 181 -16.79 -20.31 10.71
C GLU A 181 -17.74 -19.65 11.72
N LEU A 182 -18.04 -20.29 12.85
CA LEU A 182 -18.92 -19.76 13.88
C LEU A 182 -18.39 -18.46 14.51
N PRO A 183 -19.22 -17.39 14.60
CA PRO A 183 -18.87 -16.17 15.34
C PRO A 183 -18.58 -16.45 16.83
N GLU A 184 -17.67 -15.67 17.42
CA GLU A 184 -17.26 -15.80 18.81
C GLU A 184 -18.43 -15.64 19.79
N GLU A 185 -19.38 -14.74 19.50
CA GLU A 185 -20.57 -14.53 20.32
C GLU A 185 -21.43 -15.79 20.42
N ILE A 186 -21.52 -16.54 19.32
CA ILE A 186 -22.27 -17.80 19.28
C ILE A 186 -21.51 -18.89 20.03
N LYS A 187 -20.19 -18.99 19.86
CA LYS A 187 -19.35 -19.91 20.65
C LYS A 187 -19.48 -19.62 22.14
N PHE A 188 -19.41 -18.35 22.53
CA PHE A 188 -19.61 -17.87 23.90
C PHE A 188 -20.97 -18.30 24.45
N LYS A 189 -22.04 -18.05 23.69
CA LYS A 189 -23.40 -18.45 24.06
C LYS A 189 -23.50 -19.95 24.28
N ILE A 190 -22.94 -20.77 23.40
CA ILE A 190 -22.92 -22.23 23.56
C ILE A 190 -22.22 -22.59 24.88
N LEU A 191 -20.98 -22.16 25.08
CA LEU A 191 -20.16 -22.51 26.25
C LEU A 191 -20.83 -22.13 27.57
N VAL A 192 -21.39 -20.92 27.68
CA VAL A 192 -22.06 -20.45 28.90
C VAL A 192 -23.31 -21.26 29.20
N ASN A 193 -24.13 -21.57 28.18
CA ASN A 193 -25.32 -22.39 28.40
C ASN A 193 -24.94 -23.82 28.82
N ILE A 194 -23.89 -24.41 28.23
CA ILE A 194 -23.38 -25.72 28.65
C ILE A 194 -22.81 -25.66 30.08
N ASN A 195 -22.02 -24.64 30.43
CA ASN A 195 -21.52 -24.45 31.79
C ASN A 195 -22.66 -24.39 32.81
N ASN A 196 -23.68 -23.57 32.55
CA ASN A 196 -24.80 -23.37 33.46
C ASN A 196 -25.56 -24.69 33.68
N LEU A 197 -25.60 -25.55 32.65
CA LEU A 197 -26.16 -26.89 32.77
C LEU A 197 -25.27 -27.81 33.62
N ILE A 198 -23.96 -27.86 33.36
CA ILE A 198 -23.03 -28.75 34.07
C ILE A 198 -22.90 -28.36 35.55
N SER A 199 -22.64 -27.08 35.83
CA SER A 199 -22.33 -26.57 37.16
C SER A 199 -23.57 -26.25 38.00
N LYS A 200 -24.72 -25.97 37.37
CA LYS A 200 -25.91 -25.36 37.99
C LYS A 200 -25.63 -23.97 38.62
N GLU A 201 -24.50 -23.37 38.30
CA GLU A 201 -24.10 -22.02 38.71
C GLU A 201 -24.08 -21.12 37.47
N GLU A 202 -24.58 -19.90 37.59
CA GLU A 202 -24.47 -18.94 36.50
C GLU A 202 -23.01 -18.47 36.37
N TYR A 203 -22.45 -18.61 35.17
CA TYR A 203 -21.14 -18.06 34.85
C TYR A 203 -21.20 -16.53 34.78
N PHE A 204 -20.32 -15.83 35.51
CA PHE A 204 -20.21 -14.37 35.49
C PHE A 204 -18.74 -13.98 35.32
N SER A 205 -18.24 -13.77 34.09
CA SER A 205 -16.85 -13.33 33.92
C SER A 205 -16.58 -12.31 32.81
N ASN A 206 -17.51 -12.06 31.86
CA ASN A 206 -17.25 -11.14 30.75
C ASN A 206 -18.38 -10.12 30.51
N GLU A 207 -18.25 -8.92 31.09
CA GLU A 207 -19.25 -7.83 31.00
C GLU A 207 -19.67 -7.46 29.56
N LYS A 208 -18.78 -7.63 28.55
CA LYS A 208 -19.02 -7.22 27.16
C LYS A 208 -20.06 -8.07 26.40
N TYR A 209 -20.28 -9.33 26.78
CA TYR A 209 -21.23 -10.22 26.07
C TYR A 209 -22.59 -10.38 26.77
N PHE A 210 -22.70 -10.01 28.06
CA PHE A 210 -23.94 -10.17 28.84
C PHE A 210 -25.05 -9.17 28.50
N LEU A 211 -24.75 -8.14 27.71
CA LEU A 211 -25.74 -7.12 27.32
C LEU A 211 -26.75 -7.62 26.27
N SER A 212 -26.52 -8.77 25.64
CA SER A 212 -27.40 -9.28 24.58
C SER A 212 -28.71 -9.89 25.14
N PRO A 213 -29.88 -9.55 24.55
CA PRO A 213 -31.14 -10.21 24.85
C PRO A 213 -31.15 -11.69 24.42
N ASN A 214 -30.26 -12.09 23.52
CA ASN A 214 -30.22 -13.42 22.93
C ASN A 214 -29.24 -14.37 23.66
N MET A 215 -28.75 -14.02 24.85
CA MET A 215 -27.68 -14.78 25.52
C MET A 215 -28.14 -16.12 26.13
N LYS A 216 -29.33 -16.20 26.72
CA LYS A 216 -29.80 -17.42 27.43
C LYS A 216 -30.63 -18.31 26.50
N ILE A 217 -30.34 -19.61 26.48
CA ILE A 217 -31.24 -20.64 25.88
C ILE A 217 -31.91 -21.41 27.01
N LYS A 218 -33.23 -21.62 26.91
CA LYS A 218 -33.94 -22.54 27.81
C LYS A 218 -33.81 -23.96 27.27
N SER A 219 -32.96 -24.77 27.87
CA SER A 219 -32.89 -26.22 27.58
C SER A 219 -33.60 -27.03 28.67
N ASN A 220 -34.43 -28.00 28.26
CA ASN A 220 -35.12 -28.92 29.18
C ASN A 220 -34.43 -30.31 29.26
N ILE A 221 -33.23 -30.46 28.71
CA ILE A 221 -32.51 -31.74 28.70
C ILE A 221 -32.04 -32.10 30.11
N LYS A 222 -32.30 -33.34 30.55
CA LYS A 222 -31.65 -33.92 31.73
C LYS A 222 -30.24 -34.40 31.37
N ILE A 223 -29.25 -33.99 32.16
CA ILE A 223 -27.86 -34.43 31.98
C ILE A 223 -27.74 -35.91 32.31
N THR A 224 -27.40 -36.69 31.30
CA THR A 224 -26.94 -38.08 31.36
C THR A 224 -25.43 -38.13 31.09
N GLU A 225 -24.79 -39.27 31.36
CA GLU A 225 -23.36 -39.49 31.08
C GLU A 225 -23.03 -39.29 29.59
N LYS A 226 -23.80 -39.88 28.67
CA LYS A 226 -23.61 -39.69 27.22
C LYS A 226 -23.73 -38.24 26.79
N THR A 227 -24.69 -37.50 27.32
CA THR A 227 -24.82 -36.05 27.02
C THR A 227 -23.67 -35.23 27.59
N LEU A 228 -23.07 -35.69 28.69
CA LEU A 228 -21.93 -35.03 29.32
C LEU A 228 -20.65 -35.19 28.49
N ASN A 229 -20.42 -36.37 27.91
CA ASN A 229 -19.29 -36.60 26.99
C ASN A 229 -19.35 -35.69 25.75
N PHE A 230 -20.54 -35.51 25.15
CA PHE A 230 -20.69 -34.55 24.06
C PHE A 230 -20.46 -33.11 24.51
N ALA A 231 -20.89 -32.74 25.72
CA ALA A 231 -20.60 -31.42 26.28
C ALA A 231 -19.09 -31.18 26.44
N TYR A 232 -18.35 -32.19 26.92
CA TYR A 232 -16.89 -32.16 27.02
C TYR A 232 -16.21 -31.98 25.66
N LEU A 233 -16.65 -32.73 24.65
CA LEU A 233 -16.14 -32.59 23.28
C LEU A 233 -16.47 -31.22 22.68
N ILE A 234 -17.65 -30.65 22.94
CA ILE A 234 -17.97 -29.28 22.50
C ILE A 234 -17.02 -28.27 23.13
N PHE A 235 -16.73 -28.39 24.43
CA PHE A 235 -15.74 -27.53 25.08
C PHE A 235 -14.36 -27.66 24.44
N TYR A 236 -13.90 -28.88 24.15
CA TYR A 236 -12.64 -29.10 23.45
C TYR A 236 -12.57 -28.38 22.09
N GLU A 237 -13.65 -28.38 21.33
CA GLU A 237 -13.65 -27.80 19.98
C GLU A 237 -13.70 -26.27 19.96
N ILE A 238 -14.32 -25.60 20.95
CA ILE A 238 -14.59 -24.15 20.89
C ILE A 238 -14.27 -23.34 22.15
N ASN A 239 -13.77 -23.93 23.24
CA ASN A 239 -13.51 -23.15 24.46
C ASN A 239 -12.34 -22.18 24.30
N PHE A 240 -12.57 -20.92 24.69
CA PHE A 240 -11.56 -19.86 24.73
C PHE A 240 -11.60 -19.07 26.05
N LEU A 241 -12.31 -19.59 27.07
CA LEU A 241 -12.55 -18.89 28.33
C LEU A 241 -12.17 -19.71 29.57
N PRO A 242 -11.82 -19.03 30.68
CA PRO A 242 -11.51 -19.70 31.93
C PRO A 242 -12.79 -20.11 32.69
N PHE A 243 -13.10 -21.40 32.72
CA PHE A 243 -14.22 -21.98 33.50
C PHE A 243 -13.73 -22.72 34.75
N TYR A 244 -13.16 -21.97 35.72
CA TYR A 244 -12.56 -22.59 36.90
C TYR A 244 -13.50 -23.41 37.77
N ASN A 245 -14.80 -23.11 37.73
CA ASN A 245 -15.86 -23.81 38.46
C ASN A 245 -16.10 -25.23 37.92
N LEU A 246 -15.69 -25.51 36.67
CA LEU A 246 -15.81 -26.81 36.02
C LEU A 246 -14.58 -27.71 36.26
N ILE A 247 -13.47 -27.17 36.75
CA ILE A 247 -12.25 -27.93 37.08
C ILE A 247 -12.47 -28.69 38.39
N LYS A 248 -13.02 -29.90 38.30
CA LYS A 248 -13.38 -30.78 39.42
C LYS A 248 -13.26 -32.24 38.99
N VAL A 249 -12.88 -33.14 39.90
CA VAL A 249 -12.85 -34.61 39.68
C VAL A 249 -14.14 -35.08 38.98
N PRO A 250 -14.06 -35.94 37.94
CA PRO A 250 -15.25 -36.45 37.25
C PRO A 250 -16.19 -37.16 38.24
N LYS A 251 -17.50 -37.11 37.99
CA LYS A 251 -18.53 -37.57 38.95
C LYS A 251 -18.37 -39.03 39.37
N ASP A 252 -17.85 -39.86 38.46
CA ASP A 252 -17.67 -41.30 38.66
C ASP A 252 -16.19 -41.66 38.92
N SER A 253 -15.34 -40.66 39.17
CA SER A 253 -13.87 -40.79 39.33
C SER A 253 -13.14 -41.42 38.12
N THR A 254 -13.83 -41.64 37.01
CA THR A 254 -13.27 -42.18 35.78
C THR A 254 -12.83 -41.06 34.84
N PHE A 255 -11.54 -41.02 34.53
CA PHE A 255 -10.97 -40.10 33.56
C PHE A 255 -11.07 -40.68 32.15
N THR A 256 -12.12 -40.32 31.41
CA THR A 256 -12.30 -40.75 30.02
C THR A 256 -11.51 -39.89 29.03
N ASN A 257 -11.37 -40.36 27.79
CA ASN A 257 -10.77 -39.58 26.69
C ASN A 257 -11.42 -38.20 26.53
N GLU A 258 -12.76 -38.16 26.50
CA GLU A 258 -13.51 -36.91 26.35
C GLU A 258 -13.27 -35.96 27.53
N TYR A 259 -13.13 -36.50 28.74
CA TYR A 259 -12.86 -35.70 29.93
C TYR A 259 -11.43 -35.13 29.92
N MET A 260 -10.43 -35.87 29.41
CA MET A 260 -9.08 -35.32 29.21
C MET A 260 -9.07 -34.20 28.17
N MET A 261 -9.77 -34.37 27.06
CA MET A 261 -9.97 -33.31 26.06
C MET A 261 -10.67 -32.08 26.67
N PHE A 262 -11.62 -32.31 27.58
CA PHE A 262 -12.25 -31.22 28.33
C PHE A 262 -11.25 -30.51 29.25
N LEU A 263 -10.45 -31.23 30.03
CA LEU A 263 -9.40 -30.61 30.85
C LEU A 263 -8.40 -29.81 30.00
N TYR A 264 -7.96 -30.37 28.86
CA TYR A 264 -7.13 -29.65 27.89
C TYR A 264 -7.77 -28.32 27.51
N SER A 265 -9.07 -28.31 27.20
CA SER A 265 -9.80 -27.09 26.84
C SER A 265 -9.88 -26.07 27.97
N LEU A 266 -9.79 -26.50 29.22
CA LEU A 266 -9.89 -25.65 30.41
C LEU A 266 -8.56 -25.05 30.87
N VAL A 267 -7.42 -25.55 30.38
CA VAL A 267 -6.11 -24.92 30.57
C VAL A 267 -6.07 -23.63 29.74
N VAL A 268 -6.32 -22.49 30.38
CA VAL A 268 -6.36 -21.16 29.71
C VAL A 268 -5.35 -20.20 30.33
N ASP A 269 -5.02 -20.38 31.60
CA ASP A 269 -4.13 -19.54 32.38
C ASP A 269 -3.44 -20.32 33.51
N GLU A 270 -2.61 -19.64 34.28
CA GLU A 270 -1.88 -20.24 35.39
C GLU A 270 -2.80 -20.79 36.50
N THR A 271 -3.92 -20.12 36.77
CA THR A 271 -4.83 -20.52 37.86
C THR A 271 -5.58 -21.81 37.52
N SER A 272 -6.05 -21.94 36.29
CA SER A 272 -6.65 -23.17 35.76
C SER A 272 -5.63 -24.31 35.69
N THR A 273 -4.40 -24.01 35.27
CA THR A 273 -3.29 -24.97 35.25
C THR A 273 -3.02 -25.56 36.63
N LEU A 274 -2.91 -24.71 37.66
CA LEU A 274 -2.68 -25.17 39.04
C LEU A 274 -3.78 -26.10 39.54
N LYS A 275 -5.05 -25.76 39.30
CA LYS A 275 -6.19 -26.59 39.71
C LYS A 275 -6.23 -27.93 38.98
N ILE A 276 -5.98 -27.92 37.67
CA ILE A 276 -5.95 -29.16 36.86
C ILE A 276 -4.79 -30.04 37.33
N HIS A 277 -3.61 -29.45 37.56
CA HIS A 277 -2.45 -30.18 38.05
C HIS A 277 -2.73 -30.88 39.38
N GLN A 278 -3.36 -30.17 40.33
CA GLN A 278 -3.75 -30.74 41.63
C GLN A 278 -4.71 -31.92 41.50
N ILE A 279 -5.72 -31.84 40.62
CA ILE A 279 -6.69 -32.92 40.40
C ILE A 279 -6.00 -34.15 39.80
N LEU A 280 -5.20 -33.96 38.75
CA LEU A 280 -4.50 -35.07 38.10
C LEU A 280 -3.46 -35.71 39.03
N GLN A 281 -2.85 -34.91 39.92
CA GLN A 281 -1.92 -35.41 40.93
C GLN A 281 -2.65 -36.19 42.04
N SER A 282 -3.77 -35.69 42.55
CA SER A 282 -4.49 -36.34 43.66
C SER A 282 -5.11 -37.67 43.27
N GLU A 283 -5.47 -37.84 42.00
CA GLU A 283 -6.05 -39.07 41.45
C GLU A 283 -4.99 -39.97 40.80
N GLU A 284 -3.70 -39.75 41.07
CA GLU A 284 -2.56 -40.56 40.60
C GLU A 284 -2.42 -40.71 39.07
N VAL A 285 -3.08 -39.88 38.27
CA VAL A 285 -3.10 -39.96 36.80
C VAL A 285 -1.70 -39.85 36.17
N TYR A 286 -0.79 -39.10 36.78
CA TYR A 286 0.60 -39.01 36.30
C TYR A 286 1.38 -40.31 36.50
N SER A 287 1.05 -41.10 37.52
CA SER A 287 1.63 -42.42 37.73
C SER A 287 1.20 -43.37 36.60
N ASP A 288 -0.08 -43.29 36.20
CA ASP A 288 -0.61 -44.06 35.07
C ASP A 288 0.09 -43.68 33.76
N LEU A 289 0.30 -42.38 33.51
CA LEU A 289 1.08 -41.90 32.36
C LEU A 289 2.51 -42.47 32.38
N TYR A 290 3.19 -42.40 33.52
CA TYR A 290 4.59 -42.84 33.65
C TYR A 290 4.73 -44.35 33.42
N ASN A 291 3.85 -45.13 34.05
CA ASN A 291 3.83 -46.59 33.92
C ASN A 291 3.40 -47.00 32.52
N GLY A 292 2.42 -46.32 31.93
CA GLY A 292 1.92 -46.55 30.59
C GLY A 292 3.02 -46.36 29.54
N VAL A 293 3.68 -45.19 29.52
CA VAL A 293 4.77 -44.91 28.56
C VAL A 293 5.91 -45.93 28.69
N ASN A 294 6.33 -46.26 29.91
CA ASN A 294 7.39 -47.27 30.11
C ASN A 294 6.97 -48.68 29.66
N SER A 295 5.69 -49.03 29.84
CA SER A 295 5.14 -50.30 29.37
C SER A 295 5.11 -50.36 27.84
N LEU A 296 4.75 -49.26 27.17
CA LEU A 296 4.80 -49.16 25.71
C LEU A 296 6.23 -49.37 25.17
N VAL A 297 7.23 -48.72 25.77
CA VAL A 297 8.65 -48.89 25.43
C VAL A 297 9.08 -50.36 25.61
N PHE A 298 8.77 -50.95 26.76
CA PHE A 298 9.15 -52.31 27.09
C PHE A 298 8.49 -53.36 26.18
N ASN A 299 7.22 -53.18 25.84
CA ASN A 299 6.47 -54.12 25.00
C ASN A 299 6.99 -54.12 23.56
N HIS A 300 7.42 -52.98 23.05
CA HIS A 300 8.06 -52.89 21.74
C HIS A 300 9.45 -53.56 21.72
N ASP A 301 10.30 -53.28 22.71
CA ASP A 301 11.65 -53.86 22.78
C ASP A 301 11.65 -55.40 22.87
N ASN A 302 10.53 -56.00 23.29
CA ASN A 302 10.39 -57.44 23.50
C ASN A 302 9.44 -58.15 22.53
N GLU A 303 8.87 -57.47 21.52
CA GLU A 303 7.94 -58.00 20.49
C GLU A 303 6.75 -58.84 21.03
N LYS A 304 6.35 -58.65 22.30
CA LYS A 304 5.54 -59.68 22.99
C LYS A 304 4.04 -59.44 23.09
N GLN A 305 3.52 -58.24 22.81
CA GLN A 305 2.09 -57.94 22.87
C GLN A 305 1.72 -56.77 21.94
N ASP A 306 0.63 -56.92 21.18
CA ASP A 306 -0.01 -55.82 20.48
C ASP A 306 -0.56 -54.82 21.51
N ILE A 307 -0.13 -53.57 21.41
CA ILE A 307 -0.64 -52.48 22.24
C ILE A 307 -2.07 -52.18 21.80
N ASN A 308 -3.00 -52.07 22.76
CA ASN A 308 -4.36 -51.64 22.47
C ASN A 308 -4.37 -50.15 22.06
N PRO A 309 -4.83 -49.79 20.85
CA PRO A 309 -4.79 -48.42 20.36
C PRO A 309 -5.56 -47.42 21.23
N GLU A 310 -6.61 -47.84 21.94
CA GLU A 310 -7.37 -46.95 22.84
C GLU A 310 -6.57 -46.55 24.09
N ASP A 311 -5.72 -47.43 24.60
CA ASP A 311 -4.88 -47.13 25.78
C ASP A 311 -3.75 -46.17 25.41
N GLU A 312 -3.14 -46.38 24.25
CA GLU A 312 -2.14 -45.46 23.68
C GLU A 312 -2.76 -44.07 23.43
N LYS A 313 -3.96 -44.02 22.84
CA LYS A 313 -4.71 -42.79 22.60
C LYS A 313 -5.04 -42.04 23.89
N TYR A 314 -5.43 -42.75 24.95
CA TYR A 314 -5.68 -42.16 26.26
C TYR A 314 -4.41 -41.50 26.81
N LEU A 315 -3.28 -42.20 26.82
CA LEU A 315 -1.99 -41.67 27.29
C LEU A 315 -1.59 -40.40 26.54
N PHE A 316 -1.82 -40.35 25.23
CA PHE A 316 -1.53 -39.14 24.44
C PHE A 316 -2.43 -37.96 24.80
N PHE A 317 -3.71 -38.16 25.11
CA PHE A 317 -4.56 -37.08 25.62
C PHE A 317 -4.07 -36.55 26.96
N ILE A 318 -3.57 -37.40 27.86
CA ILE A 318 -2.93 -36.94 29.10
C ILE A 318 -1.71 -36.07 28.77
N LEU A 319 -0.87 -36.54 27.86
CA LEU A 319 0.33 -35.81 27.46
C LEU A 319 -0.02 -34.47 26.80
N GLU A 320 -1.10 -34.38 26.02
CA GLU A 320 -1.60 -33.12 25.47
C GLU A 320 -1.96 -32.11 26.57
N VAL A 321 -2.66 -32.57 27.62
CA VAL A 321 -2.97 -31.72 28.79
C VAL A 321 -1.68 -31.26 29.46
N VAL A 322 -0.71 -32.15 29.66
CA VAL A 322 0.60 -31.83 30.26
C VAL A 322 1.37 -30.80 29.45
N VAL A 323 1.50 -31.00 28.14
CA VAL A 323 2.18 -30.06 27.25
C VAL A 323 1.51 -28.69 27.33
N LYS A 324 0.18 -28.64 27.26
CA LYS A 324 -0.54 -27.37 27.37
C LYS A 324 -0.30 -26.67 28.70
N MET A 325 -0.32 -27.41 29.81
CA MET A 325 0.04 -26.87 31.13
C MET A 325 1.46 -26.27 31.14
N LEU A 326 2.46 -26.96 30.58
CA LEU A 326 3.86 -26.49 30.55
C LEU A 326 4.02 -25.13 29.84
N TYR A 327 3.31 -24.94 28.72
CA TYR A 327 3.34 -23.67 27.98
C TYR A 327 2.47 -22.57 28.61
N THR A 328 1.62 -22.90 29.57
CA THR A 328 0.65 -21.95 30.19
C THR A 328 1.06 -21.49 31.58
N THR A 329 1.92 -22.23 32.29
CA THR A 329 2.35 -21.92 33.66
C THR A 329 3.79 -21.44 33.74
N ASP A 330 4.04 -20.48 34.62
CA ASP A 330 5.40 -20.08 35.03
C ASP A 330 5.84 -20.78 36.33
N ASN A 331 5.02 -21.68 36.88
CA ASN A 331 5.34 -22.38 38.11
C ASN A 331 6.45 -23.43 37.90
N GLU A 332 7.67 -23.09 38.34
CA GLU A 332 8.86 -23.93 38.26
C GLU A 332 8.69 -25.31 38.93
N ILE A 333 7.85 -25.44 39.96
CA ILE A 333 7.62 -26.74 40.63
C ILE A 333 6.91 -27.70 39.69
N ILE A 334 5.89 -27.23 38.97
CA ILE A 334 5.16 -28.03 37.99
C ILE A 334 6.09 -28.42 36.83
N LYS A 335 6.89 -27.47 36.33
CA LYS A 335 7.87 -27.72 35.27
C LYS A 335 8.92 -28.75 35.70
N MET A 336 9.50 -28.60 36.89
CA MET A 336 10.47 -29.57 37.42
C MET A 336 9.85 -30.94 37.67
N TYR A 337 8.61 -31.01 38.15
CA TYR A 337 7.91 -32.28 38.35
C TYR A 337 7.82 -33.05 37.03
N PHE A 338 7.47 -32.36 35.95
CA PHE A 338 7.29 -33.02 34.67
C PHE A 338 8.59 -33.50 34.03
N LEU A 339 9.79 -33.00 34.39
CA LEU A 339 11.08 -33.50 33.87
C LEU A 339 11.22 -35.04 33.90
N MET A 340 10.56 -35.71 34.86
CA MET A 340 10.57 -37.18 34.98
C MET A 340 10.10 -37.92 33.71
N PHE A 341 9.32 -37.27 32.84
CA PHE A 341 8.81 -37.87 31.61
C PHE A 341 9.76 -37.72 30.41
N CYS A 342 10.83 -36.92 30.50
CA CYS A 342 11.76 -36.72 29.39
C CYS A 342 12.40 -38.04 28.92
N ASP A 343 12.98 -38.81 29.84
CA ASP A 343 13.66 -40.07 29.52
C ASP A 343 12.74 -41.15 28.92
N PRO A 344 11.56 -41.45 29.51
CA PRO A 344 10.59 -42.37 28.92
C PRO A 344 10.13 -41.94 27.51
N LEU A 345 9.81 -40.65 27.33
CA LEU A 345 9.31 -40.12 26.05
C LEU A 345 10.40 -40.11 24.97
N MET A 346 11.65 -39.81 25.32
CA MET A 346 12.78 -39.95 24.40
C MET A 346 12.91 -41.38 23.87
N LYS A 347 12.87 -42.39 24.75
CA LYS A 347 12.96 -43.79 24.34
C LYS A 347 11.79 -44.20 23.46
N TYR A 348 10.58 -43.82 23.85
CA TYR A 348 9.37 -44.15 23.10
C TYR A 348 9.32 -43.49 21.71
N SER A 349 9.88 -42.29 21.55
CA SER A 349 9.96 -41.63 20.23
C SER A 349 10.82 -42.38 19.18
N LEU A 350 11.77 -43.21 19.62
CA LEU A 350 12.61 -44.01 18.72
C LEU A 350 11.87 -45.22 18.14
N VAL A 351 10.79 -45.59 18.81
CA VAL A 351 10.07 -46.85 18.65
C VAL A 351 8.86 -46.68 17.73
N ASN A 352 8.25 -45.48 17.72
CA ASN A 352 7.03 -45.21 16.98
C ASN A 352 7.33 -44.45 15.67
N ASP A 353 6.37 -44.45 14.73
CA ASP A 353 6.47 -43.64 13.51
C ASP A 353 6.67 -42.15 13.88
N LEU A 354 7.37 -41.40 13.01
CA LEU A 354 7.76 -39.98 13.19
C LEU A 354 6.58 -38.98 13.34
N ASN A 355 5.35 -39.46 13.57
CA ASN A 355 4.09 -38.71 13.62
C ASN A 355 3.64 -38.32 15.05
N ASN A 356 4.45 -38.56 16.08
CA ASN A 356 4.08 -38.21 17.47
C ASN A 356 4.40 -36.74 17.82
N ASN A 357 3.63 -35.81 17.25
CA ASN A 357 3.81 -34.35 17.38
C ASN A 357 3.92 -33.91 18.84
N ILE A 358 3.06 -34.46 19.70
CA ILE A 358 2.95 -34.03 21.09
C ILE A 358 4.22 -34.34 21.92
N ILE A 359 4.92 -35.41 21.57
CA ILE A 359 6.21 -35.76 22.19
C ILE A 359 7.28 -34.75 21.80
N TYR A 360 7.31 -34.36 20.52
CA TYR A 360 8.26 -33.37 20.03
C TYR A 360 7.99 -31.98 20.63
N ASP A 361 6.72 -31.60 20.82
CA ASP A 361 6.37 -30.35 21.51
C ASP A 361 6.77 -30.38 22.98
N TYR A 362 6.56 -31.51 23.65
CA TYR A 362 6.99 -31.75 25.03
C TYR A 362 8.52 -31.63 25.16
N LEU A 363 9.29 -32.36 24.34
CA LEU A 363 10.75 -32.35 24.42
C LEU A 363 11.35 -31.01 23.98
N SER A 364 10.73 -30.34 23.00
CA SER A 364 11.14 -28.99 22.58
C SER A 364 11.03 -27.97 23.69
N TYR A 365 10.01 -28.09 24.56
CA TYR A 365 9.87 -27.21 25.73
C TYR A 365 11.10 -27.29 26.63
N TYR A 366 11.57 -28.50 26.92
CA TYR A 366 12.72 -28.74 27.80
C TYR A 366 14.08 -28.52 27.13
N CYS A 367 14.13 -28.38 25.81
CA CYS A 367 15.34 -27.93 25.13
C CYS A 367 15.74 -26.49 25.49
N ASN A 368 14.88 -25.73 26.19
CA ASN A 368 15.22 -24.41 26.71
C ASN A 368 16.06 -24.48 28.00
N ASP A 369 16.01 -25.59 28.74
CA ASP A 369 16.86 -25.81 29.91
C ASP A 369 18.21 -26.40 29.49
N ARG A 370 19.32 -25.84 29.99
CA ARG A 370 20.66 -26.16 29.48
C ARG A 370 21.07 -27.61 29.76
N GLU A 371 20.77 -28.15 30.93
CA GLU A 371 21.16 -29.51 31.30
C GLU A 371 20.31 -30.52 30.55
N THR A 372 19.00 -30.30 30.51
CA THR A 372 18.05 -31.17 29.81
C THR A 372 18.28 -31.13 28.29
N TYR A 373 18.60 -29.96 27.72
CA TYR A 373 19.00 -29.78 26.32
C TYR A 373 20.18 -30.67 25.94
N LEU A 374 21.24 -30.71 26.76
CA LEU A 374 22.42 -31.55 26.50
C LEU A 374 22.04 -33.03 26.51
N ASN A 375 21.28 -33.47 27.52
CA ASN A 375 20.84 -34.86 27.63
C ASN A 375 20.01 -35.30 26.42
N ILE A 376 19.02 -34.48 26.01
CA ILE A 376 18.17 -34.75 24.85
C ILE A 376 19.03 -34.86 23.58
N ILE A 377 19.93 -33.91 23.35
CA ILE A 377 20.74 -33.87 22.13
C ILE A 377 21.72 -35.02 22.05
N GLU A 378 22.43 -35.32 23.12
CA GLU A 378 23.37 -36.44 23.17
C GLU A 378 22.65 -37.76 22.90
N PHE A 379 21.46 -37.94 23.46
CA PHE A 379 20.62 -39.11 23.22
C PHE A 379 20.31 -39.29 21.73
N TYR A 380 19.70 -38.30 21.06
CA TYR A 380 19.32 -38.46 19.65
C TYR A 380 20.53 -38.49 18.69
N LYS A 381 21.60 -37.75 18.98
CA LYS A 381 22.84 -37.80 18.18
C LYS A 381 23.49 -39.19 18.24
N SER A 382 23.48 -39.83 19.41
CA SER A 382 24.04 -41.18 19.58
C SER A 382 23.25 -42.24 18.80
N LYS A 383 21.92 -42.09 18.72
CA LYS A 383 21.01 -43.05 18.08
C LYS A 383 20.86 -42.86 16.56
N LYS A 384 21.27 -41.70 16.01
CA LYS A 384 21.14 -41.36 14.58
C LYS A 384 19.72 -41.53 14.02
N ASN A 385 18.69 -41.27 14.83
CA ASN A 385 17.29 -41.53 14.47
C ASN A 385 16.79 -40.66 13.31
N PHE A 386 17.32 -39.43 13.21
CA PHE A 386 16.90 -38.44 12.22
C PHE A 386 17.87 -38.44 11.03
N ASN A 387 17.49 -39.12 9.94
CA ASN A 387 18.18 -39.08 8.65
C ASN A 387 17.22 -38.56 7.57
N ARG A 388 17.74 -38.16 6.40
CA ARG A 388 16.91 -37.64 5.30
C ARG A 388 15.86 -38.66 4.84
N GLU A 389 16.26 -39.92 4.66
CA GLU A 389 15.40 -40.97 4.09
C GLU A 389 14.17 -41.27 4.96
N ASN A 390 14.28 -41.19 6.28
CA ASN A 390 13.19 -41.48 7.21
C ASN A 390 12.18 -40.32 7.33
N ILE A 391 12.61 -39.07 7.13
CA ILE A 391 11.79 -37.89 7.44
C ILE A 391 10.95 -37.43 6.24
N PHE A 392 11.50 -37.48 5.02
CA PHE A 392 10.82 -36.93 3.84
C PHE A 392 9.67 -37.79 3.29
N THR A 393 9.37 -38.93 3.93
CA THR A 393 8.38 -39.90 3.43
C THR A 393 6.94 -39.49 3.67
N ASN A 394 6.57 -38.59 4.60
CA ASN A 394 5.19 -38.05 4.71
C ASN A 394 4.91 -36.88 5.71
N SER A 395 5.88 -36.29 6.41
CA SER A 395 5.56 -35.37 7.52
C SER A 395 5.77 -33.87 7.22
N TYR A 396 4.67 -33.16 6.94
CA TYR A 396 4.60 -31.70 7.04
C TYR A 396 4.28 -31.29 8.49
N ASN A 397 5.17 -31.63 9.43
CA ASN A 397 4.86 -31.54 10.85
C ASN A 397 5.61 -30.37 11.52
N PRO A 398 4.92 -29.31 11.97
CA PRO A 398 5.55 -28.15 12.61
C PRO A 398 6.30 -28.51 13.90
N SER A 399 5.78 -29.43 14.72
CA SER A 399 6.40 -29.84 15.99
C SER A 399 7.74 -30.55 15.76
N LEU A 400 7.80 -31.42 14.74
CA LEU A 400 9.05 -32.10 14.34
C LEU A 400 10.07 -31.11 13.78
N ILE A 401 9.63 -30.20 12.91
CA ILE A 401 10.48 -29.14 12.32
C ILE A 401 11.13 -28.29 13.44
N ARG A 402 10.35 -27.89 14.44
CA ARG A 402 10.80 -27.15 15.63
C ARG A 402 11.79 -27.94 16.48
N PHE A 403 11.48 -29.20 16.74
CA PHE A 403 12.34 -30.06 17.53
C PHE A 403 13.70 -30.31 16.86
N LEU A 404 13.69 -30.55 15.54
CA LEU A 404 14.90 -30.73 14.75
C LEU A 404 15.78 -29.49 14.75
N TRP A 405 15.23 -28.27 14.88
CA TRP A 405 16.05 -27.07 15.00
C TRP A 405 17.03 -27.13 16.19
N ASN A 406 16.61 -27.78 17.29
CA ASN A 406 17.45 -27.94 18.48
C ASN A 406 18.51 -29.04 18.29
N ILE A 407 18.20 -30.10 17.53
CA ILE A 407 19.06 -31.29 17.39
C ILE A 407 20.00 -31.20 16.18
N ASN A 408 19.44 -30.87 15.01
CA ASN A 408 20.10 -30.82 13.71
C ASN A 408 19.51 -29.68 12.85
N GLN A 409 20.15 -28.52 12.93
CA GLN A 409 19.73 -27.29 12.24
C GLN A 409 19.66 -27.47 10.71
N ASP A 410 20.65 -28.10 10.10
CA ASP A 410 20.70 -28.29 8.64
C ASP A 410 19.49 -29.10 8.14
N LEU A 411 19.18 -30.20 8.84
CA LEU A 411 18.04 -31.05 8.51
C LEU A 411 16.70 -30.34 8.76
N SER A 412 16.62 -29.51 9.81
CA SER A 412 15.44 -28.67 10.09
C SER A 412 15.17 -27.67 8.97
N VAL A 413 16.20 -27.00 8.45
CA VAL A 413 16.07 -26.06 7.31
C VAL A 413 15.62 -26.80 6.05
N GLU A 414 16.20 -27.96 5.75
CA GLU A 414 15.79 -28.76 4.60
C GLU A 414 14.34 -29.24 4.70
N LEU A 415 13.92 -29.69 5.89
CA LEU A 415 12.54 -30.09 6.14
C LEU A 415 11.58 -28.90 6.05
N ALA A 416 11.96 -27.73 6.56
CA ALA A 416 11.16 -26.51 6.45
C ALA A 416 11.00 -26.09 4.99
N LEU A 417 12.07 -26.16 4.17
CA LEU A 417 11.99 -25.89 2.74
C LEU A 417 11.07 -26.86 1.99
N TYR A 418 11.14 -28.15 2.33
CA TYR A 418 10.20 -29.14 1.79
C TYR A 418 8.76 -28.87 2.23
N SER A 419 8.59 -28.42 3.48
CA SER A 419 7.28 -28.20 4.11
C SER A 419 6.57 -26.92 3.69
N LEU A 420 7.24 -26.02 2.96
CA LEU A 420 6.58 -24.90 2.28
C LEU A 420 5.51 -25.35 1.27
N ARG A 421 5.52 -26.62 0.85
CA ARG A 421 4.48 -27.21 -0.02
C ARG A 421 3.18 -27.52 0.73
N SER A 422 3.19 -27.47 2.06
CA SER A 422 2.02 -27.68 2.90
C SER A 422 0.98 -26.59 2.67
N GLU A 423 -0.28 -26.98 2.68
CA GLU A 423 -1.42 -26.05 2.66
C GLU A 423 -1.93 -25.67 4.05
N ASP A 424 -1.19 -26.05 5.10
CA ASP A 424 -1.46 -25.73 6.50
C ASP A 424 -0.72 -24.44 6.96
N PRO A 425 -1.44 -23.41 7.43
CA PRO A 425 -0.83 -22.16 7.89
C PRO A 425 0.17 -22.30 9.03
N GLU A 426 -0.06 -23.17 10.01
CA GLU A 426 0.84 -23.36 11.16
C GLU A 426 2.18 -23.96 10.72
N THR A 427 2.14 -24.92 9.79
CA THR A 427 3.36 -25.46 9.17
C THR A 427 4.17 -24.38 8.48
N VAL A 428 3.54 -23.56 7.62
CA VAL A 428 4.25 -22.50 6.88
C VAL A 428 4.78 -21.42 7.82
N LYS A 429 4.02 -21.05 8.84
CA LYS A 429 4.47 -20.15 9.92
C LYS A 429 5.74 -20.67 10.59
N MET A 430 5.74 -21.93 11.01
CA MET A 430 6.92 -22.57 11.62
C MET A 430 8.13 -22.59 10.68
N CYS A 431 7.92 -22.78 9.37
CA CYS A 431 9.00 -22.69 8.38
C CYS A 431 9.64 -21.30 8.37
N PHE A 432 8.83 -20.23 8.30
CA PHE A 432 9.34 -18.86 8.31
C PHE A 432 10.02 -18.48 9.64
N GLU A 433 9.55 -18.99 10.78
CA GLU A 433 10.23 -18.82 12.08
C GLU A 433 11.64 -19.44 12.10
N ILE A 434 11.84 -20.59 11.44
CA ILE A 434 13.18 -21.18 11.29
C ILE A 434 14.02 -20.35 10.34
N PHE A 435 13.47 -19.97 9.19
CA PHE A 435 14.18 -19.15 8.20
C PHE A 435 14.67 -17.84 8.79
N GLU A 436 13.89 -17.22 9.68
CA GLU A 436 14.27 -16.01 10.40
C GLU A 436 15.48 -16.24 11.34
N LYS A 437 15.62 -17.43 11.91
CA LYS A 437 16.76 -17.81 12.77
C LYS A 437 18.00 -18.24 11.98
N THR A 438 17.86 -18.51 10.69
CA THR A 438 18.97 -19.00 9.84
C THR A 438 19.70 -17.87 9.12
N ASP A 439 21.02 -18.02 8.95
CA ASP A 439 21.84 -17.11 8.14
C ASP A 439 21.99 -17.57 6.68
N LEU A 440 21.35 -18.68 6.31
CA LEU A 440 21.40 -19.24 4.96
C LEU A 440 20.54 -18.41 4.00
N ASP A 441 21.09 -18.09 2.83
CA ASP A 441 20.31 -17.49 1.74
C ASP A 441 19.46 -18.55 1.06
N ILE A 442 18.18 -18.57 1.41
CA ILE A 442 17.16 -19.50 0.90
C ILE A 442 16.11 -18.79 0.04
N SER A 443 16.36 -17.55 -0.36
CA SER A 443 15.43 -16.70 -1.14
C SER A 443 14.90 -17.40 -2.40
N ASN A 444 15.80 -18.02 -3.18
CA ASN A 444 15.44 -18.76 -4.40
C ASN A 444 14.52 -19.96 -4.12
N ASN A 445 14.75 -20.68 -3.02
CA ASN A 445 13.94 -21.86 -2.68
C ASN A 445 12.54 -21.46 -2.19
N ILE A 446 12.44 -20.35 -1.47
CA ILE A 446 11.15 -19.77 -1.07
C ILE A 446 10.38 -19.33 -2.31
N LEU A 447 11.05 -18.65 -3.25
CA LEU A 447 10.42 -18.19 -4.50
C LEU A 447 9.87 -19.36 -5.33
N LEU A 448 10.59 -20.49 -5.43
CA LEU A 448 10.12 -21.69 -6.13
C LEU A 448 8.83 -22.28 -5.53
N ASN A 449 8.58 -22.04 -4.24
CA ASN A 449 7.38 -22.50 -3.54
C ASN A 449 6.32 -21.40 -3.34
N SER A 450 6.47 -20.23 -3.99
CA SER A 450 5.56 -19.08 -3.82
C SER A 450 4.09 -19.42 -4.10
N ASN A 451 3.83 -20.34 -5.04
CA ASN A 451 2.49 -20.81 -5.37
C ASN A 451 1.79 -21.49 -4.19
N HIS A 452 2.52 -22.30 -3.41
CA HIS A 452 1.97 -22.97 -2.22
C HIS A 452 1.76 -21.97 -1.09
N ILE A 453 2.78 -21.13 -0.83
CA ILE A 453 2.71 -20.05 0.15
C ILE A 453 1.48 -19.17 -0.08
N ARG A 454 1.22 -18.78 -1.34
CA ARG A 454 0.05 -17.98 -1.72
C ARG A 454 -1.27 -18.67 -1.37
N ARG A 455 -1.42 -19.97 -1.63
CA ARG A 455 -2.64 -20.72 -1.27
C ARG A 455 -2.85 -20.75 0.24
N THR A 456 -1.78 -20.90 1.00
CA THR A 456 -1.83 -20.97 2.46
C THR A 456 -2.12 -19.61 3.08
N ILE A 457 -1.54 -18.53 2.55
CA ILE A 457 -1.83 -17.15 2.97
C ILE A 457 -3.31 -16.80 2.83
N LEU A 458 -3.99 -17.27 1.78
CA LEU A 458 -5.43 -17.03 1.62
C LEU A 458 -6.26 -17.66 2.74
N LYS A 459 -5.71 -18.63 3.48
CA LYS A 459 -6.37 -19.28 4.62
C LYS A 459 -6.07 -18.58 5.97
N SER A 460 -5.07 -17.70 6.06
CA SER A 460 -4.67 -17.02 7.30
C SER A 460 -4.06 -15.63 7.06
N ASP A 461 -4.76 -14.59 7.51
CA ASP A 461 -4.29 -13.20 7.45
C ASP A 461 -3.02 -12.98 8.33
N GLU A 462 -2.85 -13.74 9.42
CA GLU A 462 -1.66 -13.63 10.30
C GLU A 462 -0.37 -14.03 9.58
N LEU A 463 -0.45 -14.99 8.66
CA LEU A 463 0.71 -15.47 7.91
C LEU A 463 1.30 -14.36 7.02
N ILE A 464 0.48 -13.44 6.53
CA ILE A 464 0.92 -12.26 5.78
C ILE A 464 1.84 -11.40 6.63
N ASN A 465 1.47 -11.18 7.90
CA ASN A 465 2.27 -10.37 8.82
C ASN A 465 3.63 -11.03 9.09
N ILE A 466 3.66 -12.35 9.27
CA ILE A 466 4.90 -13.11 9.48
C ILE A 466 5.81 -13.01 8.26
N ILE A 467 5.26 -13.17 7.05
CA ILE A 467 6.03 -13.12 5.80
C ILE A 467 6.55 -11.70 5.50
N ILE A 468 5.77 -10.68 5.81
CA ILE A 468 6.21 -9.28 5.73
C ILE A 468 7.35 -9.03 6.71
N ASN A 469 7.19 -9.43 7.98
CA ASN A 469 8.22 -9.29 9.01
C ASN A 469 9.51 -10.00 8.60
N TYR A 470 9.42 -11.24 8.11
CA TYR A 470 10.56 -11.99 7.61
C TYR A 470 11.30 -11.25 6.50
N GLN A 471 10.58 -10.76 5.49
CA GLN A 471 11.19 -10.03 4.36
C GLN A 471 11.86 -8.73 4.83
N ILE A 472 11.25 -7.99 5.76
CA ILE A 472 11.84 -6.78 6.36
C ILE A 472 13.10 -7.13 7.15
N ASN A 473 13.01 -8.09 8.08
CA ASN A 473 14.08 -8.43 9.00
C ASN A 473 15.31 -9.02 8.28
N LYS A 474 15.09 -9.87 7.27
CA LYS A 474 16.16 -10.45 6.45
C LYS A 474 16.58 -9.59 5.26
N LYS A 475 15.85 -8.51 4.96
CA LYS A 475 16.03 -7.69 3.75
C LYS A 475 15.99 -8.53 2.46
N ILE A 476 15.11 -9.53 2.44
CA ILE A 476 14.89 -10.43 1.29
C ILE A 476 13.56 -10.08 0.65
N ILE A 477 13.49 -10.13 -0.67
CA ILE A 477 12.27 -9.86 -1.43
C ILE A 477 11.82 -11.14 -2.12
N ILE A 478 10.57 -11.54 -1.89
CA ILE A 478 9.91 -12.61 -2.64
C ILE A 478 9.18 -11.95 -3.82
N ASP A 479 9.89 -11.82 -4.94
CA ASP A 479 9.43 -11.08 -6.12
C ASP A 479 8.41 -11.88 -6.97
N ASP A 480 7.29 -12.26 -6.36
CA ASP A 480 6.14 -12.87 -7.02
C ASP A 480 4.99 -11.86 -7.08
N ILE A 481 4.62 -11.43 -8.29
CA ILE A 481 3.54 -10.45 -8.55
C ILE A 481 2.24 -10.86 -7.86
N LEU A 482 1.87 -12.14 -7.89
CA LEU A 482 0.59 -12.62 -7.34
C LEU A 482 0.62 -12.61 -5.82
N LEU A 483 1.75 -12.95 -5.21
CA LEU A 483 1.95 -12.86 -3.76
C LEU A 483 1.91 -11.40 -3.29
N ILE A 484 2.62 -10.51 -3.98
CA ILE A 484 2.64 -9.07 -3.68
C ILE A 484 1.22 -8.48 -3.78
N ASN A 485 0.44 -8.89 -4.79
CA ASN A 485 -0.95 -8.47 -4.93
C ASN A 485 -1.84 -8.92 -3.76
N VAL A 486 -1.61 -10.13 -3.23
CA VAL A 486 -2.31 -10.60 -2.02
C VAL A 486 -1.90 -9.78 -0.80
N ILE A 487 -0.60 -9.53 -0.61
CA ILE A 487 -0.09 -8.66 0.47
C ILE A 487 -0.71 -7.25 0.39
N MET A 488 -0.73 -6.65 -0.79
CA MET A 488 -1.34 -5.33 -1.03
C MET A 488 -2.84 -5.32 -0.71
N SER A 489 -3.52 -6.47 -0.72
CA SER A 489 -4.94 -6.57 -0.39
C SER A 489 -5.28 -6.76 1.08
N THR A 490 -4.30 -7.07 1.95
CA THR A 490 -4.56 -7.34 3.38
C THR A 490 -3.92 -6.31 4.31
N GLU A 491 -4.73 -5.62 5.11
CA GLU A 491 -4.31 -4.56 6.03
C GLU A 491 -3.08 -4.95 6.88
N ASN A 492 -2.08 -4.07 6.93
CA ASN A 492 -0.81 -4.28 7.61
C ASN A 492 -0.13 -2.94 7.89
N TYR A 493 0.36 -2.76 9.12
CA TYR A 493 0.96 -1.51 9.60
C TYR A 493 2.40 -1.28 9.11
N LYS A 494 3.17 -2.34 8.82
CA LYS A 494 4.52 -2.29 8.24
C LYS A 494 4.53 -2.34 6.71
N PHE A 495 3.38 -2.15 6.07
CA PHE A 495 3.26 -2.24 4.61
C PHE A 495 4.26 -1.32 3.88
N PHE A 496 4.45 -0.09 4.36
CA PHE A 496 5.36 0.86 3.72
C PHE A 496 6.84 0.51 3.95
N GLU A 497 7.21 0.03 5.14
CA GLU A 497 8.55 -0.54 5.39
C GLU A 497 8.84 -1.73 4.46
N TYR A 498 7.83 -2.56 4.20
CA TYR A 498 7.93 -3.65 3.22
C TYR A 498 8.11 -3.13 1.80
N ALA A 499 7.35 -2.12 1.39
CA ALA A 499 7.43 -1.56 0.05
C ALA A 499 8.82 -0.94 -0.22
N GLU A 500 9.47 -0.36 0.79
CA GLU A 500 10.84 0.21 0.72
C GLU A 500 11.92 -0.82 0.41
N LEU A 501 11.67 -2.11 0.65
CA LEU A 501 12.63 -3.17 0.29
C LEU A 501 12.85 -3.22 -1.23
N PHE A 502 11.86 -2.83 -2.03
CA PHE A 502 11.88 -2.96 -3.48
C PHE A 502 12.60 -1.80 -4.17
N LYS A 503 13.52 -2.15 -5.08
CA LYS A 503 14.19 -1.15 -5.93
C LYS A 503 13.22 -0.35 -6.82
N ASP A 504 12.14 -0.99 -7.28
CA ASP A 504 11.08 -0.34 -8.06
C ASP A 504 9.73 -0.98 -7.76
N PHE A 505 9.17 -0.63 -6.59
CA PHE A 505 7.82 -1.07 -6.23
C PHE A 505 6.73 -0.44 -7.12
N GLY A 506 7.06 0.61 -7.88
CA GLY A 506 6.10 1.33 -8.73
C GLY A 506 5.40 0.42 -9.75
N LYS A 507 5.98 -0.72 -10.09
CA LYS A 507 5.37 -1.74 -10.94
C LYS A 507 4.12 -2.40 -10.33
N TYR A 508 4.05 -2.44 -9.01
CA TYR A 508 2.98 -3.08 -8.24
C TYR A 508 1.90 -2.10 -7.80
N MET A 509 2.17 -0.78 -7.86
CA MET A 509 1.21 0.24 -7.45
C MET A 509 -0.08 0.18 -8.29
N ASN A 510 -1.20 0.04 -7.58
CA ASN A 510 -2.57 0.04 -8.12
C ASN A 510 -3.50 0.76 -7.14
N ASP A 511 -4.81 0.67 -7.34
CA ASP A 511 -5.78 1.40 -6.50
C ASP A 511 -5.73 0.98 -5.03
N LYS A 512 -5.36 -0.27 -4.73
CA LYS A 512 -5.16 -0.73 -3.34
C LYS A 512 -4.01 0.01 -2.65
N PHE A 513 -3.02 0.47 -3.40
CA PHE A 513 -1.97 1.32 -2.86
C PHE A 513 -2.50 2.68 -2.38
N LEU A 514 -3.51 3.25 -3.05
CA LEU A 514 -4.19 4.48 -2.59
C LEU A 514 -4.92 4.27 -1.27
N GLU A 515 -5.58 3.13 -1.09
CA GLU A 515 -6.23 2.77 0.17
C GLU A 515 -5.20 2.67 1.32
N ARG A 516 -4.02 2.10 1.05
CA ARG A 516 -2.91 2.06 2.02
C ARG A 516 -2.38 3.42 2.39
N LEU A 517 -2.23 4.30 1.39
CA LEU A 517 -1.83 5.68 1.63
C LEU A 517 -2.80 6.38 2.58
N ILE A 518 -4.11 6.11 2.49
CA ILE A 518 -5.09 6.67 3.43
C ILE A 518 -4.87 6.12 4.84
N GLY A 519 -4.58 4.82 4.97
CA GLY A 519 -4.34 4.16 6.25
C GLY A 519 -3.11 4.68 6.99
N ASN A 520 -2.01 4.95 6.29
CA ASN A 520 -0.81 5.59 6.84
C ASN A 520 -0.24 6.61 5.84
N ILE A 521 -0.77 7.83 5.92
CA ILE A 521 -0.44 8.93 5.02
C ILE A 521 1.03 9.31 5.10
N GLU A 522 1.58 9.45 6.31
CA GLU A 522 2.97 9.90 6.51
C GLU A 522 3.95 8.91 5.88
N GLY A 523 3.86 7.63 6.26
CA GLY A 523 4.74 6.59 5.73
C GLY A 523 4.58 6.39 4.23
N GLY A 524 3.35 6.47 3.71
CA GLY A 524 3.12 6.28 2.29
C GLY A 524 3.58 7.45 1.42
N LEU A 525 3.41 8.70 1.86
CA LEU A 525 3.97 9.85 1.15
C LEU A 525 5.50 9.88 1.22
N GLU A 526 6.10 9.50 2.36
CA GLU A 526 7.55 9.39 2.51
C GLU A 526 8.13 8.34 1.55
N PHE A 527 7.49 7.18 1.47
CA PHE A 527 7.84 6.15 0.51
C PHE A 527 7.75 6.65 -0.94
N ILE A 528 6.64 7.29 -1.35
CA ILE A 528 6.52 7.85 -2.70
C ILE A 528 7.65 8.84 -2.95
N GLU A 529 7.90 9.76 -2.04
CA GLU A 529 8.91 10.80 -2.16
C GLU A 529 10.33 10.21 -2.33
N ASN A 530 10.64 9.14 -1.62
CA ASN A 530 11.95 8.49 -1.61
C ASN A 530 12.15 7.55 -2.81
N HIS A 531 11.09 6.97 -3.38
CA HIS A 531 11.16 5.93 -4.41
C HIS A 531 10.42 6.30 -5.71
N ILE A 532 10.61 7.54 -6.16
CA ILE A 532 10.04 8.01 -7.43
C ILE A 532 10.73 7.33 -8.62
N THR A 533 9.98 6.48 -9.33
CA THR A 533 10.38 5.87 -10.61
C THR A 533 9.43 6.27 -11.74
N LYS A 534 9.72 5.88 -12.99
CA LYS A 534 8.81 6.09 -14.12
C LYS A 534 7.43 5.43 -13.89
N ASN A 535 7.39 4.29 -13.19
CA ASN A 535 6.14 3.60 -12.88
C ASN A 535 5.35 4.35 -11.80
N THR A 536 6.03 4.85 -10.76
CA THR A 536 5.42 5.74 -9.75
C THR A 536 4.83 6.98 -10.40
N VAL A 537 5.55 7.65 -11.31
CA VAL A 537 5.04 8.81 -12.06
C VAL A 537 3.81 8.46 -12.88
N LYS A 538 3.83 7.32 -13.59
CA LYS A 538 2.68 6.84 -14.37
C LYS A 538 1.47 6.56 -13.47
N PHE A 539 1.69 5.94 -12.32
CA PHE A 539 0.64 5.67 -11.33
C PHE A 539 0.01 6.97 -10.80
N ILE A 540 0.83 7.95 -10.39
CA ILE A 540 0.35 9.24 -9.90
C ILE A 540 -0.44 9.96 -10.99
N LYS A 541 0.07 9.98 -12.23
CA LYS A 541 -0.59 10.58 -13.40
C LYS A 541 -1.94 9.94 -13.71
N ASN A 542 -2.02 8.61 -13.67
CA ASN A 542 -3.28 7.90 -13.87
C ASN A 542 -4.32 8.22 -12.78
N ASN A 543 -3.85 8.60 -11.59
CA ASN A 543 -4.67 8.88 -10.41
C ASN A 543 -4.72 10.38 -10.05
N GLU A 544 -4.51 11.26 -11.03
CA GLU A 544 -4.45 12.73 -10.85
C GLU A 544 -5.62 13.29 -10.03
N LYS A 545 -6.85 12.86 -10.33
CA LYS A 545 -8.06 13.31 -9.62
C LYS A 545 -8.02 12.98 -8.13
N TRP A 546 -7.51 11.80 -7.79
CA TRP A 546 -7.38 11.38 -6.39
C TRP A 546 -6.36 12.24 -5.66
N PHE A 547 -5.18 12.46 -6.27
CA PHE A 547 -4.13 13.30 -5.68
C PHE A 547 -4.59 14.75 -5.50
N ASN A 548 -5.34 15.29 -6.46
CA ASN A 548 -5.96 16.61 -6.36
C ASN A 548 -6.94 16.68 -5.20
N LEU A 549 -7.84 15.70 -5.07
CA LEU A 549 -8.78 15.63 -3.95
C LEU A 549 -8.04 15.51 -2.61
N PHE A 550 -7.03 14.64 -2.56
CA PHE A 550 -6.20 14.42 -1.38
C PHE A 550 -5.48 15.69 -0.94
N LEU A 551 -4.87 16.42 -1.89
CA LEU A 551 -4.28 17.73 -1.65
C LEU A 551 -5.34 18.73 -1.17
N THR A 552 -6.53 18.82 -1.77
CA THR A 552 -7.53 19.79 -1.26
C THR A 552 -7.98 19.52 0.17
N ASN A 553 -7.99 18.26 0.60
CA ASN A 553 -8.50 17.85 1.90
C ASN A 553 -7.44 17.83 3.02
N ASN A 554 -6.14 17.69 2.70
CA ASN A 554 -5.12 17.40 3.70
C ASN A 554 -3.99 18.45 3.78
N LYS A 555 -4.31 19.60 4.38
CA LYS A 555 -3.41 20.77 4.54
C LYS A 555 -2.03 20.47 5.13
N LYS A 556 -1.95 19.54 6.08
CA LYS A 556 -0.70 19.17 6.76
C LYS A 556 0.38 18.66 5.79
N PHE A 557 -0.02 18.01 4.70
CA PHE A 557 0.91 17.32 3.80
C PHE A 557 1.27 18.12 2.54
N TYR A 558 0.89 19.39 2.45
CA TYR A 558 1.17 20.24 1.29
C TYR A 558 2.66 20.29 0.95
N PRO A 559 3.57 20.56 1.91
CA PRO A 559 5.00 20.60 1.61
C PRO A 559 5.51 19.32 0.96
N GLN A 560 5.07 18.16 1.48
CA GLN A 560 5.52 16.86 1.02
C GLN A 560 4.97 16.52 -0.37
N ILE A 561 3.67 16.77 -0.61
CA ILE A 561 3.04 16.54 -1.91
C ILE A 561 3.67 17.43 -2.99
N PHE A 562 3.94 18.70 -2.68
CA PHE A 562 4.56 19.60 -3.66
C PHE A 562 6.03 19.22 -3.95
N LYS A 563 6.77 18.69 -2.97
CA LYS A 563 8.09 18.08 -3.22
C LYS A 563 8.00 16.86 -4.14
N ILE A 564 7.00 16.00 -3.95
CA ILE A 564 6.73 14.87 -4.86
C ILE A 564 6.46 15.40 -6.27
N TYR A 565 5.61 16.42 -6.42
CA TYR A 565 5.33 17.04 -7.74
C TYR A 565 6.59 17.63 -8.38
N GLU A 566 7.43 18.33 -7.62
CA GLU A 566 8.72 18.86 -8.09
C GLU A 566 9.63 17.75 -8.61
N LYS A 567 9.75 16.62 -7.88
CA LYS A 567 10.52 15.45 -8.32
C LYS A 567 9.91 14.78 -9.55
N ILE A 568 8.57 14.71 -9.67
CA ILE A 568 7.90 14.18 -10.87
C ILE A 568 8.27 14.98 -12.11
N LEU A 569 8.33 16.32 -12.02
CA LEU A 569 8.72 17.17 -13.16
C LEU A 569 10.15 16.94 -13.64
N MET A 570 11.04 16.39 -12.79
CA MET A 570 12.37 15.98 -13.23
C MET A 570 12.32 14.77 -14.20
N ILE A 571 11.27 13.94 -14.11
CA ILE A 571 11.07 12.74 -14.92
C ILE A 571 10.12 12.99 -16.10
N ASP A 572 8.94 13.59 -15.87
CA ASP A 572 7.98 13.98 -16.90
C ASP A 572 7.81 15.51 -16.92
N LYS A 573 8.67 16.18 -17.68
CA LYS A 573 8.65 17.64 -17.84
C LYS A 573 7.35 18.17 -18.46
N ASN A 574 6.60 17.33 -19.17
CA ASN A 574 5.38 17.74 -19.87
C ASN A 574 4.13 17.63 -19.00
N LEU A 575 4.25 17.19 -17.75
CA LEU A 575 3.11 17.06 -16.85
C LEU A 575 2.42 18.41 -16.63
N GLU A 576 1.09 18.47 -16.76
CA GLU A 576 0.34 19.71 -16.52
C GLU A 576 0.14 19.91 -15.02
N MET A 577 0.58 21.06 -14.49
CA MET A 577 0.39 21.46 -13.10
C MET A 577 0.03 22.94 -13.05
N SER A 578 -1.13 23.29 -12.49
CA SER A 578 -1.64 24.67 -12.50
C SER A 578 -2.69 24.89 -11.40
N PHE A 579 -3.20 26.12 -11.27
CA PHE A 579 -4.29 26.42 -10.33
C PHE A 579 -5.67 25.94 -10.81
N GLU A 580 -5.82 25.66 -12.11
CA GLU A 580 -7.14 25.40 -12.74
C GLU A 580 -7.23 24.00 -13.36
N ASP A 581 -6.20 23.58 -14.08
CA ASP A 581 -6.14 22.34 -14.86
C ASP A 581 -4.96 21.44 -14.44
N GLY A 582 -5.10 20.12 -14.64
CA GLY A 582 -4.05 19.14 -14.36
C GLY A 582 -3.90 18.86 -12.86
N PHE A 583 -2.66 18.58 -12.43
CA PHE A 583 -2.37 18.53 -10.99
C PHE A 583 -2.55 19.92 -10.39
N LEU A 584 -3.46 20.01 -9.41
CA LEU A 584 -3.82 21.26 -8.79
C LEU A 584 -2.68 21.73 -7.89
N LEU A 585 -2.25 22.97 -8.11
CA LEU A 585 -1.43 23.72 -7.17
C LEU A 585 -2.38 24.61 -6.37
N LEU A 586 -2.19 24.68 -5.06
CA LEU A 586 -2.97 25.57 -4.21
C LEU A 586 -2.21 26.89 -4.06
N GLU A 587 -2.96 27.99 -3.94
CA GLU A 587 -2.37 29.30 -3.66
C GLU A 587 -1.95 29.40 -2.19
N VAL A 588 -0.83 28.73 -1.87
CA VAL A 588 -0.19 28.67 -0.56
C VAL A 588 1.28 29.12 -0.65
N PRO A 589 1.83 29.70 0.42
CA PRO A 589 3.22 30.16 0.45
C PRO A 589 4.21 29.00 0.63
N GLU A 590 4.36 28.14 -0.39
CA GLU A 590 5.28 27.00 -0.35
C GLU A 590 6.36 27.10 -1.43
N SER A 591 7.63 26.88 -1.05
CA SER A 591 8.79 26.96 -1.94
C SER A 591 8.64 26.11 -3.21
N SER A 592 8.26 24.83 -3.07
CA SER A 592 8.10 23.92 -4.22
C SER A 592 7.00 24.39 -5.19
N VAL A 593 5.92 25.03 -4.69
CA VAL A 593 4.86 25.58 -5.57
C VAL A 593 5.44 26.67 -6.46
N PHE A 594 6.18 27.62 -5.89
CA PHE A 594 6.77 28.71 -6.68
C PHE A 594 7.83 28.21 -7.67
N ARG A 595 8.62 27.19 -7.30
CA ARG A 595 9.55 26.53 -8.23
C ARG A 595 8.83 25.84 -9.39
N ILE A 596 7.81 25.04 -9.10
CA ILE A 596 6.97 24.38 -10.12
C ILE A 596 6.38 25.42 -11.07
N LEU A 597 5.79 26.49 -10.54
CA LEU A 597 5.17 27.54 -11.35
C LEU A 597 6.20 28.30 -12.20
N SER A 598 7.34 28.66 -11.63
CA SER A 598 8.43 29.32 -12.38
C SER A 598 8.88 28.47 -13.56
N HIS A 599 9.01 27.15 -13.36
CA HIS A 599 9.35 26.20 -14.41
C HIS A 599 8.27 26.14 -15.50
N LYS A 600 6.99 26.04 -15.11
CA LYS A 600 5.85 25.95 -16.06
C LYS A 600 5.66 27.23 -16.87
N ILE A 601 5.80 28.39 -16.25
CA ILE A 601 5.71 29.68 -16.94
C ILE A 601 6.77 29.77 -18.04
N VAL A 602 8.02 29.43 -17.72
CA VAL A 602 9.12 29.52 -18.68
C VAL A 602 9.03 28.47 -19.77
N GLN A 603 8.62 27.24 -19.43
CA GLN A 603 8.45 26.16 -20.40
C GLN A 603 7.34 26.47 -21.44
N ASN A 604 6.26 27.12 -21.01
CA ASN A 604 5.10 27.42 -21.86
C ASN A 604 5.16 28.77 -22.58
N ALA A 605 6.15 29.62 -22.28
CA ALA A 605 6.29 30.92 -22.92
C ALA A 605 6.73 30.77 -24.40
N SER A 606 5.94 31.32 -25.32
CA SER A 606 6.34 31.46 -26.73
C SER A 606 6.80 32.90 -27.01
N PHE A 607 8.04 33.09 -27.43
CA PHE A 607 8.61 34.41 -27.72
C PHE A 607 8.61 34.67 -29.24
N ILE A 608 7.77 35.58 -29.72
CA ILE A 608 7.80 36.02 -31.13
C ILE A 608 8.61 37.31 -31.22
N ASP A 609 9.64 37.27 -32.07
CA ASP A 609 10.60 38.35 -32.25
C ASP A 609 10.25 39.16 -33.51
N LYS A 610 9.68 40.35 -33.33
CA LYS A 610 9.64 41.38 -34.38
C LYS A 610 10.21 42.66 -33.80
N LYS A 611 11.50 42.89 -34.05
CA LYS A 611 12.23 44.15 -33.90
C LYS A 611 11.85 44.92 -32.62
N SER A 612 12.58 44.66 -31.54
CA SER A 612 12.66 45.51 -30.33
C SER A 612 11.46 45.63 -29.40
N ASN A 613 10.39 44.86 -29.54
CA ASN A 613 9.41 44.69 -28.45
C ASN A 613 8.88 43.26 -28.43
N ILE A 614 9.19 42.53 -27.36
CA ILE A 614 8.71 41.19 -27.07
C ILE A 614 7.18 41.23 -27.11
N ILE A 615 6.56 40.71 -28.16
CA ILE A 615 5.10 40.55 -28.18
C ILE A 615 4.80 39.37 -27.26
N LYS A 616 4.39 39.74 -26.03
CA LYS A 616 3.87 38.91 -24.96
C LYS A 616 2.65 38.14 -25.50
N LYS A 617 2.73 36.83 -25.71
CA LYS A 617 1.50 36.04 -25.67
C LYS A 617 1.04 36.08 -24.21
N ASN A 618 -0.21 36.47 -23.98
CA ASN A 618 -0.83 36.33 -22.66
C ASN A 618 -0.60 34.91 -22.17
N ILE A 619 0.13 34.78 -21.06
CA ILE A 619 0.15 33.55 -20.32
C ILE A 619 -1.29 33.27 -19.90
N LYS A 620 -1.73 32.03 -20.09
CA LYS A 620 -3.02 31.59 -19.57
C LYS A 620 -2.99 31.79 -18.05
N ASN A 621 -4.02 32.43 -17.49
CA ASN A 621 -4.13 32.77 -16.06
C ASN A 621 -3.85 31.59 -15.12
N LYS A 622 -4.02 30.34 -15.57
CA LYS A 622 -3.81 29.13 -14.78
C LYS A 622 -2.46 28.96 -14.05
N TYR A 623 -1.39 29.67 -14.41
CA TYR A 623 -0.10 29.63 -13.68
C TYR A 623 0.19 30.90 -12.86
N ILE A 624 -0.68 31.90 -12.95
CA ILE A 624 -0.47 33.24 -12.41
C ILE A 624 -1.43 33.48 -11.25
N THR A 625 -0.90 33.96 -10.13
CA THR A 625 -1.70 34.42 -8.98
C THR A 625 -1.30 35.82 -8.57
N ASN A 626 -2.26 36.70 -8.32
CA ASN A 626 -2.01 38.05 -7.80
C ASN A 626 -2.18 38.13 -6.27
N LYS A 627 -2.26 36.98 -5.60
CA LYS A 627 -2.37 36.93 -4.16
C LYS A 627 -1.06 37.36 -3.49
N GLU A 628 -1.21 38.19 -2.47
CA GLU A 628 -0.13 38.58 -1.57
C GLU A 628 0.06 37.48 -0.51
N PHE A 629 1.31 37.08 -0.27
CA PHE A 629 1.64 35.97 0.61
C PHE A 629 2.49 36.44 1.79
N GLU A 630 2.09 36.07 2.99
CA GLU A 630 2.97 36.08 4.16
C GLU A 630 3.90 34.86 4.10
N MET A 631 5.21 35.08 4.15
CA MET A 631 6.25 34.10 3.85
C MET A 631 7.43 34.24 4.79
N ASP A 632 8.10 33.13 5.07
CA ASP A 632 9.41 33.16 5.71
C ASP A 632 10.52 33.49 4.69
N LYS A 633 11.75 33.60 5.19
CA LYS A 633 12.93 33.95 4.38
C LYS A 633 13.25 32.90 3.31
N GLU A 634 12.94 31.62 3.53
CA GLU A 634 13.26 30.55 2.60
C GLU A 634 12.29 30.56 1.43
N VAL A 635 10.99 30.63 1.72
CA VAL A 635 9.91 30.73 0.73
C VAL A 635 10.02 32.01 -0.09
N LEU A 636 10.41 33.13 0.54
CA LEU A 636 10.55 34.43 -0.13
C LEU A 636 11.50 34.38 -1.34
N LYS A 637 12.58 33.60 -1.28
CA LYS A 637 13.53 33.48 -2.40
C LYS A 637 12.89 32.82 -3.63
N ASP A 638 12.16 31.74 -3.41
CA ASP A 638 11.48 31.01 -4.49
C ASP A 638 10.27 31.78 -5.02
N TYR A 639 9.60 32.57 -4.16
CA TYR A 639 8.58 33.52 -4.60
C TYR A 639 9.16 34.63 -5.49
N VAL A 640 10.32 35.19 -5.13
CA VAL A 640 11.03 36.16 -5.97
C VAL A 640 11.41 35.52 -7.31
N LEU A 641 11.86 34.27 -7.32
CA LEU A 641 12.12 33.53 -8.56
C LEU A 641 10.87 33.41 -9.45
N TYR A 642 9.73 33.10 -8.86
CA TYR A 642 8.44 33.07 -9.54
C TYR A 642 8.04 34.45 -10.12
N LEU A 643 8.18 35.53 -9.36
CA LEU A 643 7.93 36.88 -9.86
C LEU A 643 8.90 37.29 -10.98
N LYS A 644 10.19 36.95 -10.87
CA LYS A 644 11.18 37.13 -11.94
C LYS A 644 10.73 36.42 -13.22
N ALA A 645 10.27 35.17 -13.11
CA ALA A 645 9.76 34.39 -14.23
C ALA A 645 8.51 35.02 -14.86
N ARG A 646 7.60 35.60 -14.06
CA ARG A 646 6.40 36.34 -14.53
C ARG A 646 6.73 37.66 -15.23
N GLN A 647 7.66 38.44 -14.70
CA GLN A 647 8.08 39.68 -15.33
C GLN A 647 8.84 39.41 -16.66
N MET A 648 9.62 38.32 -16.73
CA MET A 648 10.37 37.88 -17.92
C MET A 648 9.48 37.64 -19.15
N VAL A 649 8.31 37.07 -18.90
CA VAL A 649 7.27 36.76 -19.89
C VAL A 649 6.28 37.91 -20.09
N GLY A 650 6.47 39.01 -19.35
CA GLY A 650 5.77 40.26 -19.55
C GLY A 650 4.50 40.48 -18.73
N ASP A 651 4.25 39.67 -17.71
CA ASP A 651 3.17 39.90 -16.77
C ASP A 651 3.43 41.15 -15.90
N ASN A 652 2.38 41.85 -15.47
CA ASN A 652 2.53 43.04 -14.64
C ASN A 652 2.62 42.67 -13.15
N ILE A 653 3.84 42.56 -12.62
CA ILE A 653 4.08 42.24 -11.21
C ILE A 653 4.21 43.47 -10.29
N GLU A 654 4.00 44.69 -10.79
CA GLU A 654 4.24 45.93 -10.02
C GLU A 654 3.55 45.95 -8.63
N PRO A 655 2.27 45.55 -8.49
CA PRO A 655 1.61 45.54 -7.18
C PRO A 655 2.32 44.61 -6.18
N LEU A 656 2.77 43.45 -6.64
CA LEU A 656 3.42 42.44 -5.81
C LEU A 656 4.84 42.88 -5.39
N VAL A 657 5.56 43.59 -6.26
CA VAL A 657 6.86 44.18 -5.92
C VAL A 657 6.70 45.28 -4.86
N LYS A 658 5.64 46.10 -4.96
CA LYS A 658 5.30 47.12 -3.96
C LYS A 658 4.93 46.50 -2.60
N PHE A 659 4.18 45.40 -2.60
CA PHE A 659 3.90 44.61 -1.41
C PHE A 659 5.19 44.07 -0.76
N LEU A 660 6.11 43.49 -1.54
CA LEU A 660 7.39 43.01 -1.00
C LEU A 660 8.24 44.13 -0.38
N LEU A 661 8.17 45.34 -0.94
CA LEU A 661 8.83 46.54 -0.43
C LEU A 661 8.23 47.03 0.89
N SER A 662 6.91 46.97 1.08
CA SER A 662 6.27 47.38 2.33
C SER A 662 6.58 46.42 3.47
N ASP A 663 6.50 45.12 3.21
CA ASP A 663 6.40 44.13 4.29
C ASP A 663 7.73 43.45 4.63
N TYR A 664 8.68 43.38 3.68
CA TYR A 664 9.93 42.61 3.84
C TYR A 664 11.22 43.45 3.74
N SER A 665 11.11 44.76 3.48
CA SER A 665 12.27 45.64 3.24
C SER A 665 13.23 45.76 4.43
N ASN A 666 12.74 45.62 5.67
CA ASN A 666 13.56 45.75 6.88
C ASN A 666 14.23 44.43 7.31
N SER A 667 13.56 43.29 7.11
CA SER A 667 14.01 41.98 7.59
C SER A 667 14.79 41.18 6.54
N ASN A 668 14.54 41.43 5.24
CA ASN A 668 15.10 40.68 4.12
C ASN A 668 15.55 41.57 2.96
N ALA A 669 16.15 42.73 3.28
CA ALA A 669 16.55 43.77 2.34
C ALA A 669 17.26 43.21 1.09
N SER A 670 18.23 42.30 1.22
CA SER A 670 18.95 41.74 0.07
C SER A 670 18.05 41.04 -0.97
N ILE A 671 17.06 40.27 -0.53
CA ILE A 671 16.14 39.51 -1.41
C ILE A 671 15.11 40.45 -2.05
N VAL A 672 14.61 41.43 -1.29
CA VAL A 672 13.67 42.43 -1.82
C VAL A 672 14.38 43.35 -2.83
N ASN A 673 15.60 43.77 -2.55
CA ASN A 673 16.36 44.62 -3.47
C ASN A 673 16.75 43.89 -4.76
N ASP A 674 16.90 42.56 -4.71
CA ASP A 674 17.11 41.71 -5.88
C ASP A 674 15.93 41.78 -6.87
N ILE A 675 14.69 41.54 -6.40
CA ILE A 675 13.50 41.64 -7.27
C ILE A 675 13.23 43.07 -7.74
N VAL A 676 13.51 44.08 -6.91
CA VAL A 676 13.28 45.48 -7.28
C VAL A 676 14.29 45.93 -8.35
N GLY A 677 15.56 45.56 -8.21
CA GLY A 677 16.57 45.77 -9.23
C GLY A 677 16.21 45.06 -10.54
N TYR A 678 15.73 43.82 -10.45
CA TYR A 678 15.24 43.06 -11.59
C TYR A 678 14.03 43.73 -12.28
N TYR A 679 13.07 44.23 -11.49
CA TYR A 679 11.89 44.90 -12.01
C TYR A 679 12.28 46.19 -12.74
N LYS A 680 13.08 47.06 -12.10
CA LYS A 680 13.63 48.29 -12.72
C LYS A 680 14.30 48.00 -14.06
N LEU A 681 15.11 46.94 -14.12
CA LEU A 681 15.79 46.52 -15.35
C LEU A 681 14.84 46.15 -16.49
N MET A 682 13.71 45.52 -16.17
CA MET A 682 12.76 44.99 -17.15
C MET A 682 11.71 46.02 -17.59
N SER A 683 11.26 46.88 -16.69
CA SER A 683 10.24 47.90 -16.97
C SER A 683 10.83 49.27 -17.32
N GLY A 684 12.09 49.54 -16.96
CA GLY A 684 12.70 50.86 -17.02
C GLY A 684 12.16 51.84 -15.96
N THR A 685 11.34 51.37 -15.01
CA THR A 685 10.73 52.22 -13.98
C THR A 685 11.56 52.21 -12.70
N ASN A 686 11.86 53.39 -12.16
CA ASN A 686 12.53 53.52 -10.87
C ASN A 686 11.52 53.33 -9.73
N LEU A 687 11.84 52.42 -8.81
CA LEU A 687 11.20 52.29 -7.51
C LEU A 687 12.20 52.78 -6.45
N ASP A 688 11.74 53.45 -5.40
CA ASP A 688 12.62 53.95 -4.33
C ASP A 688 13.19 52.76 -3.52
N VAL A 689 14.50 52.53 -3.63
CA VAL A 689 15.19 51.39 -2.99
C VAL A 689 16.24 51.88 -1.99
N LYS A 690 16.36 51.19 -0.84
CA LYS A 690 17.29 51.55 0.23
C LYS A 690 18.70 50.94 0.12
N SER A 691 18.94 49.95 -0.74
CA SER A 691 20.31 49.47 -1.00
C SER A 691 20.49 48.83 -2.37
N GLU A 692 21.69 49.01 -2.95
CA GLU A 692 22.07 48.53 -4.27
C GLU A 692 22.47 47.05 -4.23
N ASN A 693 21.65 46.19 -4.84
CA ASN A 693 22.06 44.82 -5.14
C ASN A 693 22.71 44.77 -6.53
N VAL A 694 23.37 43.67 -6.89
CA VAL A 694 24.09 43.48 -8.17
C VAL A 694 23.21 43.89 -9.36
N LEU A 695 21.90 43.59 -9.34
CA LEU A 695 20.92 43.99 -10.38
C LEU A 695 20.63 45.50 -10.48
N CYS A 696 20.83 46.28 -9.42
CA CYS A 696 20.70 47.74 -9.45
C CYS A 696 21.85 48.41 -10.21
N THR A 697 23.01 47.76 -10.35
CA THR A 697 24.19 48.31 -11.06
C THR A 697 24.13 48.18 -12.59
N TYR A 698 23.09 47.54 -13.14
CA TYR A 698 22.94 47.25 -14.57
C TYR A 698 22.41 48.40 -15.44
N ASP A 699 22.37 49.63 -14.91
CA ASP A 699 22.28 50.82 -15.76
C ASP A 699 23.56 51.00 -16.61
N CYS A 700 24.62 50.22 -16.34
CA CYS A 700 25.85 50.20 -17.14
C CYS A 700 25.88 48.98 -18.06
N LYS A 701 25.81 49.23 -19.37
CA LYS A 701 26.22 48.36 -20.46
C LYS A 701 27.74 48.06 -20.29
N ASP A 702 28.10 47.06 -19.49
CA ASP A 702 29.50 46.66 -19.21
C ASP A 702 29.69 45.15 -19.42
N THR A 703 30.29 44.83 -20.56
CA THR A 703 30.64 43.46 -20.98
C THR A 703 31.55 42.73 -19.98
N SER A 704 32.45 43.43 -19.29
CA SER A 704 33.41 42.87 -18.33
C SER A 704 32.70 42.32 -17.09
N PHE A 705 31.68 43.05 -16.65
CA PHE A 705 30.85 42.69 -15.52
C PHE A 705 29.97 41.46 -15.81
N VAL A 706 29.40 41.39 -17.02
CA VAL A 706 28.65 40.22 -17.50
C VAL A 706 29.51 38.96 -17.41
N ILE A 707 30.74 39.03 -17.93
CA ILE A 707 31.67 37.91 -17.94
C ILE A 707 32.02 37.44 -16.52
N ARG A 708 32.27 38.37 -15.59
CA ARG A 708 32.67 38.05 -14.20
C ARG A 708 31.56 37.36 -13.41
N ASN A 709 30.31 37.67 -13.72
CA ASN A 709 29.16 37.21 -12.95
C ASN A 709 28.39 36.06 -13.62
N PHE A 710 28.68 35.75 -14.88
CA PHE A 710 27.96 34.74 -15.66
C PHE A 710 27.79 33.38 -14.98
N TYR A 711 28.87 32.87 -14.40
CA TYR A 711 28.86 31.55 -13.74
C TYR A 711 28.34 31.59 -12.29
N LYS A 712 28.08 32.78 -11.73
CA LYS A 712 27.61 32.97 -10.35
C LYS A 712 26.09 33.05 -10.22
N VAL A 713 25.40 33.23 -11.33
CA VAL A 713 23.96 33.51 -11.36
C VAL A 713 23.17 32.31 -11.88
N ASN A 714 21.88 32.24 -11.57
CA ASN A 714 21.01 31.14 -12.01
C ASN A 714 20.71 31.22 -13.53
N ASP A 715 20.13 30.17 -14.11
CA ASP A 715 19.88 30.13 -15.57
C ASP A 715 18.91 31.20 -16.08
N TYR A 716 18.02 31.70 -15.22
CA TYR A 716 17.14 32.82 -15.55
C TYR A 716 17.95 34.12 -15.62
N GLU A 717 18.80 34.37 -14.64
CA GLU A 717 19.69 35.54 -14.59
C GLU A 717 20.75 35.53 -15.71
N LYS A 718 21.24 34.35 -16.10
CA LYS A 718 22.11 34.20 -17.28
C LYS A 718 21.45 34.72 -18.56
N ASN A 719 20.13 34.53 -18.74
CA ASN A 719 19.43 35.10 -19.89
C ASN A 719 19.57 36.63 -19.94
N PHE A 720 19.41 37.30 -18.80
CA PHE A 720 19.48 38.76 -18.71
C PHE A 720 20.90 39.28 -18.90
N LEU A 721 21.89 38.60 -18.32
CA LEU A 721 23.30 38.89 -18.55
C LEU A 721 23.63 38.92 -20.05
N LEU A 722 23.12 37.94 -20.80
CA LEU A 722 23.34 37.85 -22.25
C LEU A 722 22.55 38.90 -23.05
N MET A 723 21.44 39.43 -22.53
CA MET A 723 20.68 40.50 -23.18
C MET A 723 21.36 41.87 -23.10
N LYS A 724 22.22 42.09 -22.09
CA LYS A 724 22.83 43.39 -21.77
C LYS A 724 24.27 43.55 -22.27
N LEU A 725 24.77 42.57 -23.01
CA LEU A 725 26.07 42.70 -23.68
C LEU A 725 26.09 43.91 -24.61
N ASP A 726 27.22 44.61 -24.62
CA ASP A 726 27.42 45.77 -25.47
C ASP A 726 27.34 45.42 -26.96
N ASP A 727 27.04 46.41 -27.77
CA ASP A 727 27.15 46.28 -29.22
C ASP A 727 28.62 46.38 -29.68
N ASN A 728 29.51 46.95 -28.85
CA ASN A 728 30.94 47.12 -29.10
C ASN A 728 31.78 46.20 -28.18
N ILE A 729 31.85 44.91 -28.51
CA ILE A 729 32.58 43.91 -27.72
C ILE A 729 34.04 43.84 -28.19
N SER A 730 34.99 43.86 -27.24
CA SER A 730 36.41 43.69 -27.55
C SER A 730 36.70 42.25 -28.01
N SER A 731 37.73 42.04 -28.85
CA SER A 731 38.07 40.69 -29.35
C SER A 731 38.43 39.69 -28.24
N GLN A 732 38.96 40.18 -27.10
CA GLN A 732 39.26 39.34 -25.94
C GLN A 732 37.99 38.93 -25.18
N ASP A 733 37.02 39.82 -25.05
CA ASP A 733 35.76 39.56 -24.37
C ASP A 733 34.84 38.69 -25.23
N GLU A 734 34.88 38.87 -26.55
CA GLU A 734 34.22 37.99 -27.52
C GLU A 734 34.63 36.52 -27.30
N HIS A 735 35.92 36.23 -27.17
CA HIS A 735 36.40 34.86 -26.94
C HIS A 735 35.87 34.26 -25.63
N LYS A 736 35.80 35.06 -24.56
CA LYS A 736 35.26 34.62 -23.26
C LYS A 736 33.76 34.35 -23.33
N ILE A 737 33.01 35.21 -24.01
CA ILE A 737 31.56 35.06 -24.23
C ILE A 737 31.28 33.81 -25.07
N LEU A 738 32.08 33.56 -26.10
CA LEU A 738 31.95 32.35 -26.93
C LEU A 738 32.20 31.07 -26.13
N LYS A 739 33.17 31.08 -25.22
CA LYS A 739 33.40 29.97 -24.30
C LYS A 739 32.19 29.74 -23.39
N MET A 740 31.62 30.79 -22.81
CA MET A 740 30.40 30.72 -21.98
C MET A 740 29.22 30.11 -22.73
N ILE A 741 29.00 30.53 -23.98
CA ILE A 741 27.92 30.01 -24.81
C ILE A 741 28.16 28.53 -25.16
N LYS A 742 29.40 28.16 -25.50
CA LYS A 742 29.76 26.76 -25.80
C LYS A 742 29.52 25.85 -24.60
N ASP A 743 29.89 26.29 -23.39
CA ASP A 743 29.66 25.52 -22.16
C ASP A 743 28.16 25.25 -21.95
N ILE A 744 27.28 26.23 -22.18
CA ILE A 744 25.81 26.08 -22.03
C ILE A 744 25.22 25.13 -23.07
N ILE A 745 25.65 25.27 -24.33
CA ILE A 745 25.13 24.47 -25.44
C ILE A 745 25.56 23.00 -25.28
N THR A 746 26.81 22.76 -24.86
CA THR A 746 27.34 21.40 -24.65
C THR A 746 26.81 20.73 -23.39
N SER A 747 26.42 21.48 -22.36
CA SER A 747 25.84 20.93 -21.14
C SER A 747 24.36 20.50 -21.26
N TYR A 748 23.77 20.47 -22.47
CA TYR A 748 22.33 20.20 -22.69
C TYR A 748 21.43 21.03 -21.76
N SER A 749 21.53 22.36 -21.81
CA SER A 749 20.66 23.23 -21.00
C SER A 749 19.18 22.95 -21.33
N SER A 750 18.41 22.45 -20.35
CA SER A 750 16.97 22.22 -20.48
C SER A 750 16.15 23.51 -20.65
N ASN A 751 16.77 24.66 -20.36
CA ASN A 751 16.18 25.98 -20.49
C ASN A 751 16.22 26.44 -21.96
N LYS A 752 15.11 26.21 -22.68
CA LYS A 752 14.93 26.60 -24.09
C LYS A 752 15.19 28.10 -24.33
N MET A 753 14.96 28.94 -23.32
CA MET A 753 15.16 30.39 -23.41
C MET A 753 16.65 30.77 -23.32
N LEU A 754 17.38 30.18 -22.37
CA LEU A 754 18.84 30.36 -22.28
C LEU A 754 19.54 29.92 -23.56
N TYR A 755 19.09 28.79 -24.11
CA TYR A 755 19.55 28.31 -25.40
C TYR A 755 19.24 29.30 -26.51
N ARG A 756 17.99 29.79 -26.62
CA ARG A 756 17.57 30.81 -27.60
C ARG A 756 18.44 32.08 -27.52
N GLN A 757 18.71 32.55 -26.31
CA GLN A 757 19.45 33.78 -26.09
C GLN A 757 20.93 33.60 -26.44
N CYS A 758 21.52 32.45 -26.12
CA CYS A 758 22.84 32.05 -26.59
C CYS A 758 22.90 32.07 -28.12
N LEU A 759 21.90 31.47 -28.81
CA LEU A 759 21.82 31.47 -30.27
C LEU A 759 21.66 32.88 -30.87
N THR A 760 20.88 33.74 -30.21
CA THR A 760 20.64 35.12 -30.64
C THR A 760 21.88 35.99 -30.45
N LEU A 761 22.63 35.76 -29.38
CA LEU A 761 23.88 36.44 -29.12
C LEU A 761 24.99 35.98 -30.08
N LEU A 762 25.05 34.69 -30.37
CA LEU A 762 25.94 34.14 -31.38
C LEU A 762 25.71 34.77 -32.77
N LEU A 763 24.45 35.06 -33.14
CA LEU A 763 24.13 35.84 -34.35
C LEU A 763 24.71 37.26 -34.33
N LYS A 764 24.76 37.91 -33.15
CA LYS A 764 25.34 39.26 -32.99
C LYS A 764 26.87 39.25 -33.11
N LEU A 765 27.53 38.21 -32.60
CA LEU A 765 28.99 38.09 -32.53
C LEU A 765 29.66 37.62 -33.81
N ASN A 766 28.92 37.31 -34.88
CA ASN A 766 29.47 36.82 -36.17
C ASN A 766 30.38 35.56 -36.09
N ASN A 767 30.47 34.85 -34.96
CA ASN A 767 31.23 33.59 -34.84
C ASN A 767 30.39 32.38 -35.28
N ILE A 768 30.27 32.19 -36.57
CA ILE A 768 29.20 31.38 -37.16
C ILE A 768 29.58 29.90 -37.37
N ASP A 769 30.85 29.58 -37.60
CA ASP A 769 31.29 28.19 -37.80
C ASP A 769 31.16 27.31 -36.55
N GLY A 770 31.28 27.88 -35.34
CA GLY A 770 31.09 27.16 -34.08
C GLY A 770 29.63 26.86 -33.75
N ILE A 771 28.70 27.69 -34.24
CA ILE A 771 27.25 27.60 -34.00
C ILE A 771 26.67 26.40 -34.72
N VAL A 772 27.03 26.27 -35.98
CA VAL A 772 26.33 25.44 -36.95
C VAL A 772 26.62 23.94 -36.76
N ARG A 773 27.79 23.59 -36.21
CA ARG A 773 28.15 22.20 -35.85
C ARG A 773 27.53 21.72 -34.54
N LEU A 774 26.97 22.60 -33.71
CA LEU A 774 26.46 22.26 -32.37
C LEU A 774 24.93 22.18 -32.28
N ILE A 775 24.18 22.54 -33.34
CA ILE A 775 22.73 22.76 -33.27
C ILE A 775 22.00 22.01 -34.38
N GLU A 776 21.96 20.68 -34.28
CA GLU A 776 21.16 19.88 -35.22
C GLU A 776 19.66 19.84 -34.86
N ASP A 777 19.30 19.99 -33.58
CA ASP A 777 17.94 19.71 -33.06
C ASP A 777 17.35 20.82 -32.14
N TYR A 778 17.25 22.07 -32.62
CA TYR A 778 16.47 23.11 -31.92
C TYR A 778 15.05 23.27 -32.48
N ASP A 779 14.11 23.61 -31.60
CA ASP A 779 12.67 23.66 -31.88
C ASP A 779 12.26 24.92 -32.67
N ASP A 780 12.90 26.08 -32.47
CA ASP A 780 12.56 27.31 -33.21
C ASP A 780 13.21 27.31 -34.60
N LYS A 781 12.46 26.78 -35.56
CA LYS A 781 12.88 26.62 -36.96
C LYS A 781 13.17 27.96 -37.64
N ASN A 782 12.50 29.05 -37.24
CA ASN A 782 12.73 30.38 -37.81
C ASN A 782 14.06 30.98 -37.36
N LEU A 783 14.38 30.86 -36.07
CA LEU A 783 15.67 31.33 -35.55
C LEU A 783 16.82 30.52 -36.15
N LEU A 784 16.65 29.19 -36.24
CA LEU A 784 17.61 28.32 -36.92
C LEU A 784 17.82 28.69 -38.40
N LEU A 785 16.74 28.97 -39.13
CA LEU A 785 16.85 29.46 -40.51
C LEU A 785 17.64 30.75 -40.60
N LYS A 786 17.37 31.75 -39.75
CA LYS A 786 18.13 33.01 -39.70
C LYS A 786 19.62 32.78 -39.44
N ILE A 787 19.95 31.85 -38.55
CA ILE A 787 21.33 31.45 -38.25
C ILE A 787 22.02 30.85 -39.47
N ASN A 788 21.35 29.92 -40.15
CA ASN A 788 21.90 29.30 -41.35
C ASN A 788 22.05 30.31 -42.50
N ILE A 789 21.09 31.20 -42.70
CA ILE A 789 21.16 32.31 -43.68
C ILE A 789 22.35 33.22 -43.39
N ARG A 790 22.53 33.63 -42.13
CA ARG A 790 23.68 34.44 -41.68
C ARG A 790 25.02 33.72 -41.94
N ASN A 791 25.06 32.40 -41.74
CA ASN A 791 26.24 31.58 -42.06
C ASN A 791 26.61 31.64 -43.54
N LEU A 792 25.62 31.40 -44.39
CA LEU A 792 25.81 31.50 -45.83
C LEU A 792 26.29 32.89 -46.22
N MET A 793 25.66 33.97 -45.71
CA MET A 793 26.05 35.34 -46.05
C MET A 793 27.50 35.69 -45.69
N THR A 794 28.00 35.20 -44.56
CA THR A 794 29.36 35.48 -44.04
C THR A 794 30.45 34.59 -44.63
N GLY A 795 30.11 33.64 -45.52
CA GLY A 795 31.07 32.83 -46.27
C GLY A 795 31.15 31.37 -45.84
N GLY A 796 30.37 30.95 -44.83
CA GLY A 796 30.25 29.55 -44.46
C GLY A 796 29.50 28.71 -45.51
N LEU A 797 29.81 27.41 -45.57
CA LEU A 797 29.26 26.48 -46.58
C LEU A 797 28.23 25.48 -46.02
N TYR A 798 27.98 25.46 -44.72
CA TYR A 798 27.02 24.51 -44.14
C TYR A 798 25.61 25.08 -44.05
N PHE A 799 24.62 24.24 -44.37
CA PHE A 799 23.20 24.50 -44.13
C PHE A 799 22.53 23.23 -43.59
N ASN A 800 21.77 23.33 -42.50
CA ASN A 800 21.09 22.18 -41.88
C ASN A 800 19.93 21.67 -42.77
N PRO A 801 20.00 20.43 -43.31
CA PRO A 801 18.95 19.90 -44.19
C PRO A 801 17.58 19.72 -43.53
N LYS A 802 17.51 19.61 -42.20
CA LYS A 802 16.23 19.50 -41.47
C LYS A 802 15.38 20.79 -41.52
N LEU A 803 15.90 21.88 -42.08
CA LEU A 803 15.21 23.17 -42.21
C LEU A 803 14.52 23.38 -43.58
N ILE A 804 14.63 22.40 -44.49
CA ILE A 804 13.95 22.45 -45.79
C ILE A 804 12.43 22.47 -45.58
N ASN A 805 11.72 23.40 -46.23
CA ASN A 805 10.26 23.57 -46.12
C ASN A 805 9.73 23.91 -44.71
N VAL A 806 10.57 24.35 -43.77
CA VAL A 806 10.14 24.62 -42.39
C VAL A 806 10.46 26.05 -41.98
N GLY A 807 9.46 26.81 -41.53
CA GLY A 807 9.63 28.18 -41.04
C GLY A 807 8.94 29.23 -41.92
N ASN A 808 9.28 30.51 -41.73
CA ASN A 808 8.69 31.63 -42.44
C ASN A 808 9.15 31.63 -43.90
N GLN A 809 8.18 31.70 -44.81
CA GLN A 809 8.38 31.68 -46.26
C GLN A 809 9.41 32.71 -46.76
N ASP A 810 9.42 33.94 -46.25
CA ASP A 810 10.39 34.97 -46.66
C ASP A 810 11.84 34.56 -46.33
N LEU A 811 12.03 33.93 -45.17
CA LEU A 811 13.33 33.40 -44.76
C LEU A 811 13.71 32.18 -45.58
N GLN A 812 12.74 31.34 -45.93
CA GLN A 812 12.98 30.20 -46.81
C GLN A 812 13.40 30.66 -48.22
N VAL A 813 12.75 31.68 -48.79
CA VAL A 813 13.14 32.30 -50.07
C VAL A 813 14.57 32.84 -50.01
N ALA A 814 14.92 33.56 -48.95
CA ALA A 814 16.27 34.07 -48.74
C ALA A 814 17.32 32.95 -48.60
N ALA A 815 17.00 31.89 -47.85
CA ALA A 815 17.89 30.74 -47.67
C ALA A 815 18.16 30.02 -48.99
N VAL A 816 17.11 29.72 -49.75
CA VAL A 816 17.20 28.99 -51.02
C VAL A 816 17.93 29.81 -52.08
N SER A 817 17.68 31.12 -52.14
CA SER A 817 18.40 32.03 -53.03
C SER A 817 19.90 32.04 -52.72
N LEU A 818 20.28 32.12 -51.43
CA LEU A 818 21.69 32.08 -51.02
C LEU A 818 22.34 30.73 -51.32
N LEU A 819 21.64 29.62 -51.10
CA LEU A 819 22.14 28.27 -51.39
C LEU A 819 22.43 28.09 -52.89
N TYR A 820 21.56 28.62 -53.75
CA TYR A 820 21.74 28.61 -55.20
C TYR A 820 22.88 29.52 -55.65
N PHE A 821 22.84 30.82 -55.33
CA PHE A 821 23.83 31.78 -55.84
C PHE A 821 25.24 31.56 -55.29
N LYS A 822 25.38 30.99 -54.09
CA LYS A 822 26.70 30.61 -53.52
C LYS A 822 27.16 29.20 -53.94
N ASN A 823 26.41 28.49 -54.78
CA ASN A 823 26.73 27.13 -55.23
C ASN A 823 26.98 26.14 -54.07
N VAL A 824 26.25 26.30 -52.96
CA VAL A 824 26.43 25.45 -51.77
C VAL A 824 25.77 24.09 -51.99
N TRP A 825 24.58 24.07 -52.58
CA TRP A 825 23.85 22.84 -52.93
C TRP A 825 23.61 22.73 -54.43
N ASN A 826 23.52 21.50 -54.93
CA ASN A 826 23.14 21.26 -56.32
C ASN A 826 21.69 21.69 -56.56
N ILE A 827 21.44 22.31 -57.71
CA ILE A 827 20.12 22.77 -58.15
C ILE A 827 19.05 21.67 -58.12
N ASN A 828 19.43 20.43 -58.42
CA ASN A 828 18.53 19.27 -58.35
C ASN A 828 18.03 19.01 -56.92
N SER A 829 18.87 19.30 -55.91
CA SER A 829 18.52 19.18 -54.49
C SER A 829 17.61 20.32 -54.02
N LEU A 830 17.70 21.50 -54.64
CA LEU A 830 16.88 22.66 -54.31
C LEU A 830 15.54 22.69 -55.04
N ARG A 831 15.41 21.98 -56.17
CA ARG A 831 14.25 22.05 -57.09
C ARG A 831 12.90 21.88 -56.40
N ASN A 832 12.76 20.88 -55.53
CA ASN A 832 11.49 20.60 -54.84
C ASN A 832 11.12 21.70 -53.84
N TRP A 833 12.11 22.27 -53.15
CA TRP A 833 11.90 23.36 -52.21
C TRP A 833 11.52 24.66 -52.95
N ILE A 834 12.20 24.96 -54.06
CA ILE A 834 11.90 26.12 -54.91
C ILE A 834 10.49 26.02 -55.52
N SER A 835 10.11 24.85 -56.07
CA SER A 835 8.77 24.63 -56.64
C SER A 835 7.66 24.85 -55.61
N MET A 836 7.85 24.35 -54.38
CA MET A 836 6.88 24.54 -53.30
C MET A 836 6.76 26.03 -52.91
N LEU A 837 7.90 26.71 -52.69
CA LEU A 837 7.90 28.14 -52.35
C LEU A 837 7.34 29.01 -53.48
N TYR A 838 7.61 28.67 -54.74
CA TYR A 838 7.07 29.41 -55.87
C TYR A 838 5.54 29.31 -55.95
N LYS A 839 4.95 28.16 -55.62
CA LYS A 839 3.48 28.02 -55.54
C LYS A 839 2.87 28.87 -54.43
N GLU A 840 3.53 28.91 -53.27
CA GLU A 840 3.01 29.60 -52.09
C GLU A 840 3.31 31.12 -52.07
N CYS A 841 4.38 31.56 -52.74
CA CYS A 841 4.89 32.93 -52.69
C CYS A 841 5.06 33.57 -54.08
N ARG A 842 4.10 33.34 -54.99
CA ARG A 842 4.15 33.86 -56.38
C ARG A 842 4.39 35.36 -56.48
N ASP A 843 3.97 36.13 -55.49
CA ASP A 843 4.09 37.60 -55.52
C ASP A 843 5.45 38.11 -55.04
N ASN A 844 6.33 37.25 -54.52
CA ASN A 844 7.67 37.63 -54.09
C ASN A 844 8.62 37.75 -55.30
N GLU A 845 9.26 38.91 -55.45
CA GLU A 845 10.14 39.20 -56.61
C GLU A 845 11.42 38.37 -56.59
N ASP A 846 11.97 38.05 -55.42
CA ASP A 846 13.22 37.30 -55.27
C ASP A 846 13.05 35.84 -55.73
N ILE A 847 11.92 35.20 -55.40
CA ILE A 847 11.65 33.82 -55.84
C ILE A 847 11.34 33.75 -57.33
N LYS A 848 10.65 34.76 -57.90
CA LYS A 848 10.42 34.90 -59.34
C LYS A 848 11.74 35.03 -60.09
N TYR A 849 12.60 35.93 -59.63
CA TYR A 849 13.93 36.12 -60.21
C TYR A 849 14.77 34.84 -60.13
N LEU A 850 14.73 34.13 -58.99
CA LEU A 850 15.43 32.86 -58.83
C LEU A 850 14.94 31.81 -59.85
N VAL A 851 13.63 31.65 -60.03
CA VAL A 851 13.05 30.71 -60.99
C VAL A 851 13.40 31.08 -62.44
N ASP A 852 13.37 32.36 -62.77
CA ASP A 852 13.74 32.87 -64.10
C ASP A 852 15.23 32.66 -64.42
N ASP A 853 16.12 32.85 -63.44
CA ASP A 853 17.57 32.61 -63.62
C ASP A 853 17.87 31.12 -63.78
N ILE A 854 17.19 30.26 -63.02
CA ILE A 854 17.34 28.80 -63.10
C ILE A 854 16.85 28.27 -64.45
N SER A 855 15.69 28.71 -64.91
CA SER A 855 15.14 28.30 -66.21
C SER A 855 16.04 28.75 -67.37
N LYS A 856 16.60 29.96 -67.31
CA LYS A 856 17.52 30.49 -68.34
C LYS A 856 18.90 29.83 -68.37
N LYS A 857 19.47 29.50 -67.20
CA LYS A 857 20.87 29.00 -67.11
C LYS A 857 21.00 27.49 -67.08
N HIS A 858 19.97 26.78 -66.64
CA HIS A 858 20.04 25.34 -66.38
C HIS A 858 19.03 24.51 -67.18
N ASP A 859 18.14 25.14 -67.97
CA ASP A 859 17.10 24.44 -68.75
C ASP A 859 16.18 23.56 -67.87
N ILE A 860 15.95 23.97 -66.62
CA ILE A 860 15.11 23.26 -65.66
C ILE A 860 13.78 24.01 -65.50
N GLU A 861 12.69 23.38 -65.92
CA GLU A 861 11.33 23.88 -65.64
C GLU A 861 10.94 23.67 -64.16
N ILE A 862 10.48 24.75 -63.53
CA ILE A 862 9.98 24.78 -62.15
C ILE A 862 8.47 25.06 -62.22
N TYR A 863 7.65 24.09 -61.80
CA TYR A 863 6.18 24.15 -61.83
C TYR A 863 5.57 24.40 -60.46
#